data_AF-A0A7Y5J0Q0-F1
#
_entry.id   AF-A0A7Y5J0Q0-F1
#
_cell.length_a   1.000
_cell.length_b   1.000
_cell.length_c   1.000
_cell.angle_alpha   90.00
_cell.angle_beta   90.00
_cell.angle_gamma   90.00
#
_symmetry.space_group_name_H-M   'P 1'
#
loop_
_entity.id
_entity.type
_entity.pdbx_description
1 polymer ?
#
loop_
_entity_poly.entity_id
_entity_poly.type
_entity_poly.pdbx_seq_one_letter_code
_entity_poly.pdbx_strand_id
1 'polypeptide(L)'
;RDDAHYTEEDLTIYQRDNHEYLVYNDPGPFPTIDTLNGGAMSDEYKWNFALVTAWGAHHNPNDGVMWDISPRSIGNVQSYPQTVADYHTFYDFENGGDTGTGRDINPKTGQPYEPQIVPRGDYTRVLAQYWADGPTSETPPGHWFTILNYVSDHPDFVKKYNGKGPELNDLEWDVKAYFTLGGAVHDAAISAWGIKGWYDGVRPVSALRYMADRGQSSDPSLPSYHIAGVPLIPGFIELVELGDPLAGANNEHVGKIKFYSWRGPDYILNPLTDIGGVGWILAEEWWPYQRKTFVTPPFAGYISGHSTYSRAAADALTLLSGDEYFPGGMGEFHIAANSNFLGLEMGPTVDVTLQWATYRDASDQTSLSRIWGGIHPPMDDIPGRIIGAKAGTGAFHFAKAYFYPDADEDGFFSFEDCNDDIAAVNPGATEVCDGLDNNCNGETDELPFFTFYADADGDGFGDAAATLDTCLSELPGYVSNNADCNDSAAALNPNATEVCDGLDNDCNGETDELPFFTYYADADGDGFGDAAATLDTCLSELPGYVSNSADCNDSAAALNPDATEVCDGLDNDCNGETDELPFFTFYADADGDGFGDAAATLDTCLSELPGYVSNNADCNDSAAALNPDATEVCDGLDNDCNGETDELPFFTFYADADGDGFGDASASLDTCLNELPGYVDNDQDCDDANLEANPQGIEVIDGLDNDCNGLVDDVVNTTDLFRETRLFPNPVSDVLMIHHTGHTVLGIRVFNGSGQLMLQESLYLENNTARIDFSAFANGLYFLHLFEGTTGKEQVTKIMKVD
;
A
#
# COMPACT_ATOMS: atom_id res chain seq x y z
N ARG A 1 -17.83 21.78 -3.77
CA ARG A 1 -18.10 21.05 -2.52
C ARG A 1 -17.66 19.64 -2.81
N ASP A 2 -16.49 19.30 -2.32
CA ASP A 2 -15.58 18.48 -3.13
C ASP A 2 -15.59 17.06 -2.55
N ASP A 3 -16.74 16.42 -2.73
CA ASP A 3 -17.02 15.05 -2.32
C ASP A 3 -16.22 14.11 -3.28
N ALA A 4 -14.96 13.84 -2.89
CA ALA A 4 -13.78 13.67 -3.77
C ALA A 4 -13.69 12.39 -4.65
N HIS A 5 -14.81 11.73 -4.92
CA HIS A 5 -14.91 10.59 -5.84
C HIS A 5 -16.12 10.67 -6.80
N TYR A 6 -17.07 11.59 -6.58
CA TYR A 6 -18.10 11.93 -7.57
C TYR A 6 -17.57 13.03 -8.49
N THR A 7 -17.42 12.70 -9.78
CA THR A 7 -16.85 13.61 -10.79
C THR A 7 -17.91 14.58 -11.35
N GLU A 8 -17.49 15.54 -12.18
CA GLU A 8 -18.44 16.33 -12.99
C GLU A 8 -19.27 15.46 -13.97
N GLU A 9 -18.78 14.28 -14.35
CA GLU A 9 -19.53 13.33 -15.21
C GLU A 9 -20.71 12.68 -14.48
N ASP A 10 -20.62 12.56 -13.15
CA ASP A 10 -21.68 11.99 -12.30
C ASP A 10 -22.79 13.00 -12.00
N LEU A 11 -22.52 14.30 -12.15
CA LEU A 11 -23.41 15.39 -11.77
C LEU A 11 -24.24 15.90 -12.95
N THR A 12 -25.55 15.66 -12.92
CA THR A 12 -26.50 16.40 -13.78
C THR A 12 -27.16 17.54 -13.00
N ILE A 13 -26.99 18.77 -13.49
CA ILE A 13 -27.61 19.96 -12.90
C ILE A 13 -28.92 20.30 -13.62
N TYR A 14 -30.04 20.16 -12.92
CA TYR A 14 -31.36 20.52 -13.43
C TYR A 14 -31.87 21.85 -12.87
N GLN A 15 -32.90 22.41 -13.51
CA GLN A 15 -33.48 23.71 -13.19
C GLN A 15 -35.01 23.63 -13.13
N ARG A 16 -35.63 24.10 -12.04
CA ARG A 16 -37.09 24.26 -11.91
C ARG A 16 -37.41 25.41 -10.97
N ASP A 17 -38.30 26.32 -11.39
CA ASP A 17 -38.76 27.48 -10.61
C ASP A 17 -37.64 28.39 -10.05
N ASN A 18 -36.53 28.52 -10.79
CA ASN A 18 -35.28 29.20 -10.41
C ASN A 18 -34.52 28.55 -9.23
N HIS A 19 -34.71 27.26 -9.00
CA HIS A 19 -33.88 26.44 -8.12
C HIS A 19 -33.07 25.42 -8.93
N GLU A 20 -31.80 25.27 -8.55
CA GLU A 20 -30.85 24.33 -9.15
C GLU A 20 -30.90 23.01 -8.38
N TYR A 21 -31.09 21.90 -9.08
CA TYR A 21 -31.12 20.56 -8.51
C TYR A 21 -29.85 19.82 -8.93
N LEU A 22 -28.97 19.58 -7.96
CA LEU A 22 -27.76 18.77 -8.14
C LEU A 22 -28.15 17.29 -8.03
N VAL A 23 -28.11 16.56 -9.15
CA VAL A 23 -28.48 15.15 -9.21
C VAL A 23 -27.25 14.33 -9.57
N TYR A 24 -26.66 13.68 -8.56
CA TYR A 24 -25.54 12.76 -8.73
C TYR A 24 -26.04 11.36 -9.11
N ASN A 25 -25.34 10.72 -10.03
CA ASN A 25 -25.62 9.36 -10.53
C ASN A 25 -27.06 9.18 -11.05
N ASP A 26 -27.55 10.13 -11.87
CA ASP A 26 -28.94 10.16 -12.32
C ASP A 26 -29.33 8.89 -13.12
N PRO A 27 -30.27 8.06 -12.63
CA PRO A 27 -30.73 6.84 -13.31
C PRO A 27 -31.72 7.11 -14.46
N GLY A 28 -32.09 8.36 -14.70
CA GLY A 28 -33.13 8.78 -15.62
C GLY A 28 -34.54 8.79 -15.00
N PRO A 29 -35.56 9.17 -15.78
CA PRO A 29 -36.95 9.20 -15.31
C PRO A 29 -37.53 7.80 -15.11
N PHE A 30 -38.16 7.60 -13.95
CA PHE A 30 -38.98 6.42 -13.68
C PHE A 30 -40.21 6.33 -14.61
N PRO A 31 -40.84 5.15 -14.75
CA PRO A 31 -42.08 4.98 -15.53
C PRO A 31 -43.19 5.96 -15.15
N THR A 32 -44.04 6.36 -16.10
CA THR A 32 -45.10 7.35 -15.87
C THR A 32 -46.42 7.00 -16.56
N ILE A 33 -47.53 7.46 -15.96
CA ILE A 33 -48.90 7.12 -16.37
C ILE A 33 -49.54 8.21 -17.23
N ASP A 34 -49.68 7.95 -18.53
CA ASP A 34 -50.47 8.77 -19.45
C ASP A 34 -51.96 8.49 -19.21
N THR A 35 -52.65 9.49 -18.67
CA THR A 35 -54.08 9.41 -18.30
C THR A 35 -55.05 9.47 -19.46
N LEU A 36 -54.56 9.73 -20.69
CA LEU A 36 -55.34 9.89 -21.91
C LEU A 36 -55.09 8.75 -22.91
N ASN A 37 -53.83 8.35 -23.09
CA ASN A 37 -53.41 7.40 -24.14
C ASN A 37 -52.82 6.08 -23.61
N GLY A 38 -52.37 6.02 -22.36
CA GLY A 38 -51.64 4.88 -21.80
C GLY A 38 -50.38 4.50 -22.61
N GLY A 39 -50.12 3.20 -22.75
CA GLY A 39 -48.96 2.64 -23.45
C GLY A 39 -47.86 2.17 -22.50
N ALA A 40 -46.78 1.61 -23.05
CA ALA A 40 -45.80 0.80 -22.31
C ALA A 40 -45.36 1.39 -20.95
N MET A 41 -44.92 2.65 -20.88
CA MET A 41 -44.48 3.27 -19.61
C MET A 41 -45.60 3.38 -18.56
N SER A 42 -46.86 3.48 -18.99
CA SER A 42 -48.03 3.45 -18.10
C SER A 42 -48.36 2.05 -17.63
N ASP A 43 -48.07 1.04 -18.44
CA ASP A 43 -48.30 -0.36 -18.09
C ASP A 43 -47.18 -0.90 -17.19
N GLU A 44 -45.93 -0.45 -17.38
CA GLU A 44 -44.84 -0.63 -16.42
C GLU A 44 -45.14 0.04 -15.07
N TYR A 45 -45.61 1.30 -15.07
CA TYR A 45 -46.02 2.03 -13.86
C TYR A 45 -47.10 1.26 -13.08
N LYS A 46 -48.13 0.75 -13.80
CA LYS A 46 -49.19 -0.07 -13.22
C LYS A 46 -48.64 -1.36 -12.60
N TRP A 47 -47.82 -2.11 -13.33
CA TRP A 47 -47.25 -3.38 -12.85
C TRP A 47 -46.41 -3.18 -11.59
N ASN A 48 -45.53 -2.18 -11.60
CA ASN A 48 -44.64 -1.83 -10.49
C ASN A 48 -45.43 -1.55 -9.19
N PHE A 49 -46.52 -0.79 -9.26
CA PHE A 49 -47.37 -0.53 -8.09
C PHE A 49 -48.32 -1.70 -7.75
N ALA A 50 -48.81 -2.45 -8.74
CA ALA A 50 -49.66 -3.62 -8.50
C ALA A 50 -48.92 -4.73 -7.74
N LEU A 51 -47.63 -4.93 -8.01
CA LEU A 51 -46.78 -5.88 -7.28
C LEU A 51 -46.73 -5.56 -5.78
N VAL A 52 -46.64 -4.28 -5.40
CA VAL A 52 -46.59 -3.85 -3.99
C VAL A 52 -47.84 -4.28 -3.20
N THR A 53 -49.04 -4.15 -3.78
CA THR A 53 -50.26 -4.60 -3.11
C THR A 53 -50.48 -6.11 -3.19
N ALA A 54 -50.00 -6.77 -4.26
CA ALA A 54 -50.02 -8.22 -4.38
C ALA A 54 -49.12 -8.91 -3.33
N TRP A 55 -47.89 -8.43 -3.15
CA TRP A 55 -46.97 -8.92 -2.11
C TRP A 55 -47.49 -8.66 -0.68
N GLY A 56 -48.35 -7.66 -0.49
CA GLY A 56 -49.11 -7.46 0.75
C GLY A 56 -50.01 -8.64 1.14
N ALA A 57 -50.32 -9.56 0.22
CA ALA A 57 -51.00 -10.82 0.51
C ALA A 57 -50.11 -11.84 1.24
N HIS A 58 -48.78 -11.71 1.18
CA HIS A 58 -47.84 -12.70 1.71
C HIS A 58 -47.68 -12.59 3.24
N HIS A 59 -48.20 -11.53 3.87
CA HIS A 59 -48.20 -11.29 5.31
C HIS A 59 -49.15 -12.20 6.13
N ASN A 60 -49.73 -13.24 5.54
CA ASN A 60 -50.61 -14.16 6.26
C ASN A 60 -49.83 -15.34 6.85
N PRO A 61 -49.57 -15.42 8.17
CA PRO A 61 -48.90 -16.58 8.75
C PRO A 61 -49.73 -17.88 8.67
N ASN A 62 -51.01 -17.79 8.27
CA ASN A 62 -51.95 -18.91 8.17
C ASN A 62 -52.36 -19.26 6.73
N ASP A 63 -51.65 -18.82 5.69
CA ASP A 63 -51.96 -19.22 4.31
C ASP A 63 -51.48 -20.64 3.95
N GLY A 64 -50.60 -21.21 4.78
CA GLY A 64 -50.04 -22.56 4.62
C GLY A 64 -48.79 -22.63 3.74
N VAL A 65 -48.25 -21.50 3.28
CA VAL A 65 -47.01 -21.45 2.51
C VAL A 65 -45.82 -21.30 3.46
N MET A 66 -44.93 -22.31 3.43
CA MET A 66 -43.69 -22.35 4.19
C MET A 66 -42.51 -22.08 3.25
N TRP A 67 -41.53 -21.29 3.68
CA TRP A 67 -40.28 -21.04 2.97
C TRP A 67 -39.09 -21.53 3.79
N ASP A 68 -38.07 -22.04 3.10
CA ASP A 68 -36.71 -22.03 3.64
C ASP A 68 -36.16 -20.61 3.49
N ILE A 69 -35.85 -19.96 4.62
CA ILE A 69 -35.33 -18.58 4.65
C ILE A 69 -33.84 -18.50 5.00
N SER A 70 -33.17 -19.64 5.10
CA SER A 70 -31.73 -19.71 5.30
C SER A 70 -30.95 -19.22 4.06
N PRO A 71 -29.63 -18.95 4.18
CA PRO A 71 -28.79 -18.61 3.02
C PRO A 71 -28.70 -19.73 1.98
N ARG A 72 -29.23 -20.92 2.30
CA ARG A 72 -29.38 -22.03 1.34
C ARG A 72 -30.35 -21.72 0.21
N SER A 73 -31.41 -20.98 0.49
CA SER A 73 -32.53 -20.76 -0.43
C SER A 73 -32.82 -19.27 -0.71
N ILE A 74 -32.23 -18.34 0.04
CA ILE A 74 -32.35 -16.89 -0.17
C ILE A 74 -30.96 -16.26 -0.34
N GLY A 75 -30.86 -15.24 -1.20
CA GLY A 75 -29.61 -14.54 -1.51
C GLY A 75 -28.91 -15.08 -2.76
N ASN A 76 -27.63 -14.74 -2.94
CA ASN A 76 -26.81 -15.09 -4.10
C ASN A 76 -27.41 -14.61 -5.44
N VAL A 77 -27.83 -13.34 -5.48
CA VAL A 77 -28.30 -12.65 -6.70
C VAL A 77 -27.10 -12.42 -7.64
N GLN A 78 -27.17 -12.96 -8.86
CA GLN A 78 -26.04 -12.95 -9.79
C GLN A 78 -25.86 -11.63 -10.56
N SER A 79 -26.94 -10.90 -10.82
CA SER A 79 -26.94 -9.67 -11.61
C SER A 79 -28.22 -8.87 -11.41
N TYR A 80 -28.15 -7.54 -11.47
CA TYR A 80 -29.34 -6.69 -11.44
C TYR A 80 -29.90 -6.36 -12.84
N PRO A 81 -31.23 -6.20 -12.97
CA PRO A 81 -31.90 -5.67 -14.15
C PRO A 81 -31.25 -4.40 -14.70
N GLN A 82 -31.18 -4.30 -16.02
CA GLN A 82 -30.64 -3.12 -16.71
C GLN A 82 -31.76 -2.26 -17.34
N THR A 83 -32.95 -2.82 -17.52
CA THR A 83 -34.16 -2.10 -17.95
C THR A 83 -35.35 -2.42 -17.05
N VAL A 84 -36.37 -1.55 -17.07
CA VAL A 84 -37.62 -1.76 -16.31
C VAL A 84 -38.35 -3.05 -16.74
N ALA A 85 -38.25 -3.44 -18.02
CA ALA A 85 -38.87 -4.67 -18.52
C ALA A 85 -38.24 -5.93 -17.91
N ASP A 86 -36.94 -5.88 -17.56
CA ASP A 86 -36.24 -6.99 -16.91
C ASP A 86 -36.70 -7.18 -15.44
N TYR A 87 -37.40 -6.20 -14.84
CA TYR A 87 -37.97 -6.37 -13.50
C TYR A 87 -39.00 -7.51 -13.44
N HIS A 88 -39.68 -7.80 -14.55
CA HIS A 88 -40.68 -8.88 -14.67
C HIS A 88 -40.08 -10.28 -14.63
N THR A 89 -38.76 -10.42 -14.84
CA THR A 89 -38.03 -11.69 -14.68
C THR A 89 -37.21 -11.73 -13.41
N PHE A 90 -36.88 -10.58 -12.82
CA PHE A 90 -36.14 -10.47 -11.56
C PHE A 90 -37.03 -10.68 -10.33
N TYR A 91 -38.23 -10.08 -10.28
CA TYR A 91 -39.15 -10.18 -9.15
C TYR A 91 -40.27 -11.19 -9.45
N ASP A 92 -40.44 -12.21 -8.60
CA ASP A 92 -41.61 -13.09 -8.72
C ASP A 92 -42.87 -12.35 -8.23
N PHE A 93 -43.82 -12.13 -9.14
CA PHE A 93 -45.06 -11.42 -8.83
C PHE A 93 -46.00 -12.20 -7.89
N GLU A 94 -46.09 -13.53 -8.05
CA GLU A 94 -47.09 -14.37 -7.37
C GLU A 94 -46.56 -15.04 -6.10
N ASN A 95 -45.27 -15.37 -6.06
CA ASN A 95 -44.61 -16.00 -4.91
C ASN A 95 -43.84 -14.97 -4.08
N GLY A 96 -43.24 -13.95 -4.72
CA GLY A 96 -42.40 -12.95 -4.07
C GLY A 96 -40.94 -13.36 -3.90
N GLY A 97 -40.09 -12.38 -3.58
CA GLY A 97 -38.63 -12.51 -3.62
C GLY A 97 -38.04 -12.04 -4.96
N ASP A 98 -36.77 -12.35 -5.19
CA ASP A 98 -36.06 -12.08 -6.43
C ASP A 98 -35.33 -13.31 -6.99
N THR A 99 -34.54 -13.16 -8.05
CA THR A 99 -33.75 -14.23 -8.69
C THR A 99 -32.55 -14.73 -7.87
N GLY A 100 -32.55 -14.53 -6.54
CA GLY A 100 -31.62 -15.18 -5.63
C GLY A 100 -31.65 -16.71 -5.79
N THR A 101 -30.49 -17.33 -5.76
CA THR A 101 -30.31 -18.79 -5.92
C THR A 101 -29.89 -19.50 -4.63
N GLY A 102 -29.58 -18.74 -3.58
CA GLY A 102 -29.00 -19.26 -2.34
C GLY A 102 -27.62 -19.89 -2.54
N ARG A 103 -27.12 -20.55 -1.50
CA ARG A 103 -25.78 -21.18 -1.45
C ARG A 103 -25.89 -22.51 -0.70
N ASP A 104 -25.63 -23.65 -1.34
CA ASP A 104 -25.75 -24.96 -0.66
C ASP A 104 -24.73 -25.15 0.48
N ILE A 105 -23.57 -24.46 0.46
CA ILE A 105 -22.43 -24.68 1.37
C ILE A 105 -21.88 -23.34 1.90
N ASN A 106 -21.60 -23.27 3.21
CA ASN A 106 -20.86 -22.19 3.85
C ASN A 106 -19.35 -22.35 3.55
N PRO A 107 -18.69 -21.35 2.91
CA PRO A 107 -17.30 -21.48 2.48
C PRO A 107 -16.28 -21.38 3.63
N LYS A 108 -16.66 -20.86 4.81
CA LYS A 108 -15.78 -20.76 5.98
C LYS A 108 -15.78 -22.04 6.82
N THR A 109 -16.92 -22.74 6.91
CA THR A 109 -17.05 -23.99 7.70
C THR A 109 -17.00 -25.28 6.86
N GLY A 110 -17.19 -25.18 5.54
CA GLY A 110 -17.31 -26.31 4.62
C GLY A 110 -18.57 -27.16 4.85
N GLN A 111 -19.49 -26.73 5.70
CA GLN A 111 -20.76 -27.42 5.99
C GLN A 111 -21.89 -26.86 5.12
N PRO A 112 -22.97 -27.63 4.86
CA PRO A 112 -24.17 -27.06 4.26
C PRO A 112 -24.81 -26.02 5.17
N TYR A 113 -25.50 -25.02 4.59
CA TYR A 113 -26.42 -24.20 5.38
C TYR A 113 -27.67 -25.02 5.73
N GLU A 114 -28.04 -25.04 7.00
CA GLU A 114 -29.20 -25.80 7.49
C GLU A 114 -30.53 -25.07 7.17
N PRO A 115 -31.51 -25.71 6.51
CA PRO A 115 -32.77 -25.07 6.13
C PRO A 115 -33.59 -24.54 7.31
N GLN A 116 -34.03 -23.29 7.24
CA GLN A 116 -34.92 -22.68 8.24
C GLN A 116 -36.33 -22.54 7.67
N ILE A 117 -37.19 -23.54 7.97
CA ILE A 117 -38.55 -23.62 7.43
C ILE A 117 -39.57 -22.85 8.28
N VAL A 118 -40.00 -21.67 7.83
CA VAL A 118 -40.98 -20.81 8.53
C VAL A 118 -42.18 -20.44 7.64
N PRO A 119 -43.33 -20.02 8.21
CA PRO A 119 -44.44 -19.48 7.42
C PRO A 119 -44.01 -18.19 6.72
N ARG A 120 -44.31 -18.01 5.41
CA ARG A 120 -43.92 -16.79 4.69
C ARG A 120 -44.53 -15.51 5.28
N GLY A 121 -45.69 -15.64 5.92
CA GLY A 121 -46.32 -14.55 6.66
C GLY A 121 -45.58 -14.15 7.93
N ASP A 122 -44.75 -14.98 8.52
CA ASP A 122 -43.86 -14.56 9.60
C ASP A 122 -42.61 -13.89 9.04
N TYR A 123 -41.93 -14.52 8.06
CA TYR A 123 -40.74 -13.95 7.43
C TYR A 123 -41.00 -12.56 6.82
N THR A 124 -42.02 -12.40 5.96
CA THR A 124 -42.29 -11.12 5.28
C THR A 124 -42.66 -10.00 6.24
N ARG A 125 -43.34 -10.31 7.36
CA ARG A 125 -43.68 -9.33 8.41
C ARG A 125 -42.47 -8.96 9.27
N VAL A 126 -41.64 -9.94 9.64
CA VAL A 126 -40.38 -9.72 10.38
C VAL A 126 -39.39 -8.91 9.53
N LEU A 127 -39.16 -9.33 8.29
CA LEU A 127 -38.25 -8.67 7.35
C LEU A 127 -38.64 -7.21 7.09
N ALA A 128 -39.94 -6.94 6.88
CA ALA A 128 -40.45 -5.57 6.72
C ALA A 128 -40.17 -4.68 7.94
N GLN A 129 -40.27 -5.25 9.16
CA GLN A 129 -40.12 -4.51 10.43
C GLN A 129 -38.67 -4.40 10.92
N TYR A 130 -37.82 -5.41 10.69
CA TYR A 130 -36.39 -5.35 11.06
C TYR A 130 -35.70 -4.20 10.33
N TRP A 131 -35.87 -4.13 9.02
CA TRP A 131 -35.37 -3.03 8.19
C TRP A 131 -36.27 -1.79 8.22
N ALA A 132 -37.29 -1.68 9.08
CA ALA A 132 -38.20 -0.53 9.09
C ALA A 132 -37.56 0.77 9.56
N ASP A 133 -36.45 0.68 10.31
CA ASP A 133 -35.64 1.78 10.84
C ASP A 133 -36.53 2.89 11.44
N GLY A 134 -37.32 2.45 12.43
CA GLY A 134 -38.43 3.19 13.02
C GLY A 134 -38.01 4.31 13.97
N PRO A 135 -38.97 5.07 14.52
CA PRO A 135 -38.70 6.29 15.29
C PRO A 135 -38.12 6.04 16.71
N THR A 136 -37.74 4.80 17.02
CA THR A 136 -37.11 4.37 18.28
C THR A 136 -35.84 3.54 18.07
N SER A 137 -35.47 3.27 16.81
CA SER A 137 -34.19 2.66 16.44
C SER A 137 -33.28 3.71 15.80
N GLU A 138 -32.09 3.28 15.42
CA GLU A 138 -31.26 3.93 14.42
C GLU A 138 -31.97 4.09 13.06
N THR A 139 -31.44 5.00 12.24
CA THR A 139 -31.81 5.18 10.82
C THR A 139 -31.05 4.18 9.94
N PRO A 140 -31.40 3.97 8.66
CA PRO A 140 -30.76 2.93 7.83
C PRO A 140 -29.23 3.03 7.75
N PRO A 141 -28.59 4.22 7.63
CA PRO A 141 -27.14 4.34 7.74
C PRO A 141 -26.59 3.85 9.09
N GLY A 142 -27.28 4.15 10.20
CA GLY A 142 -26.93 3.68 11.54
C GLY A 142 -27.07 2.17 11.72
N HIS A 143 -28.03 1.55 11.02
CA HIS A 143 -28.21 0.09 11.02
C HIS A 143 -26.99 -0.60 10.39
N TRP A 144 -26.42 0.00 9.35
CA TRP A 144 -25.17 -0.49 8.78
C TRP A 144 -23.94 -0.24 9.66
N PHE A 145 -23.97 0.76 10.55
CA PHE A 145 -22.99 0.85 11.64
C PHE A 145 -23.20 -0.22 12.73
N THR A 146 -24.43 -0.63 13.07
CA THR A 146 -24.63 -1.75 14.01
C THR A 146 -24.15 -3.07 13.41
N ILE A 147 -24.33 -3.27 12.10
CA ILE A 147 -23.72 -4.38 11.34
C ILE A 147 -22.18 -4.29 11.32
N LEU A 148 -21.58 -3.11 11.10
CA LEU A 148 -20.12 -2.94 11.15
C LEU A 148 -19.54 -3.37 12.51
N ASN A 149 -20.16 -2.99 13.63
CA ASN A 149 -19.70 -3.40 14.96
C ASN A 149 -19.82 -4.92 15.13
N TYR A 150 -20.94 -5.51 14.72
CA TYR A 150 -21.16 -6.97 14.79
C TYR A 150 -20.06 -7.74 14.03
N VAL A 151 -19.67 -7.26 12.84
CA VAL A 151 -18.58 -7.83 12.05
C VAL A 151 -17.23 -7.62 12.73
N SER A 152 -16.94 -6.38 13.16
CA SER A 152 -15.64 -5.97 13.70
C SER A 152 -15.26 -6.72 14.97
N ASP A 153 -16.23 -6.97 15.85
CA ASP A 153 -15.99 -7.60 17.15
C ASP A 153 -16.29 -9.12 17.14
N HIS A 154 -16.58 -9.71 15.98
CA HIS A 154 -16.77 -11.15 15.83
C HIS A 154 -15.48 -11.92 16.13
N PRO A 155 -15.50 -13.04 16.88
CA PRO A 155 -14.28 -13.78 17.24
C PRO A 155 -13.45 -14.26 16.05
N ASP A 156 -14.10 -14.71 14.98
CA ASP A 156 -13.43 -15.15 13.73
C ASP A 156 -12.96 -13.99 12.82
N PHE A 157 -13.12 -12.72 13.23
CA PHE A 157 -12.71 -11.56 12.43
C PHE A 157 -11.30 -11.06 12.79
N VAL A 158 -10.49 -10.84 11.76
CA VAL A 158 -9.13 -10.30 11.86
C VAL A 158 -9.14 -8.90 11.26
N LYS A 159 -8.84 -7.88 12.08
CA LYS A 159 -8.98 -6.46 11.72
C LYS A 159 -7.87 -6.03 10.75
N LYS A 160 -8.04 -6.32 9.45
CA LYS A 160 -7.11 -5.98 8.37
C LYS A 160 -7.80 -5.14 7.31
N TYR A 161 -7.24 -3.97 6.97
CA TYR A 161 -7.81 -3.13 5.92
C TYR A 161 -7.71 -3.86 4.57
N ASN A 162 -8.84 -4.03 3.89
CA ASN A 162 -8.95 -4.84 2.66
C ASN A 162 -8.51 -6.30 2.82
N GLY A 163 -8.54 -6.85 4.05
CA GLY A 163 -8.05 -8.19 4.37
C GLY A 163 -6.52 -8.38 4.23
N LYS A 164 -5.78 -7.34 3.81
CA LYS A 164 -4.35 -7.35 3.52
C LYS A 164 -3.52 -6.73 4.65
N GLY A 165 -2.18 -6.78 4.52
CA GLY A 165 -1.25 -6.09 5.42
C GLY A 165 -1.21 -6.65 6.86
N PRO A 166 -0.68 -5.87 7.83
CA PRO A 166 -0.68 -6.22 9.25
C PRO A 166 -2.10 -6.15 9.88
N GLU A 167 -2.32 -6.86 10.99
CA GLU A 167 -3.55 -6.68 11.79
C GLU A 167 -3.51 -5.34 12.52
N LEU A 168 -4.52 -4.50 12.30
CA LEU A 168 -4.66 -3.19 12.92
C LEU A 168 -5.04 -3.33 14.40
N ASN A 169 -4.78 -2.27 15.18
CA ASN A 169 -5.32 -2.16 16.54
C ASN A 169 -6.80 -1.71 16.50
N ASP A 170 -7.53 -1.87 17.62
CA ASP A 170 -8.96 -1.57 17.69
C ASP A 170 -9.28 -0.10 17.34
N LEU A 171 -8.45 0.86 17.76
CA LEU A 171 -8.66 2.29 17.52
C LEU A 171 -8.46 2.65 16.05
N GLU A 172 -7.37 2.17 15.45
CA GLU A 172 -7.07 2.39 14.03
C GLU A 172 -8.12 1.74 13.13
N TRP A 173 -8.56 0.51 13.46
CA TRP A 173 -9.65 -0.14 12.78
C TRP A 173 -10.95 0.68 12.87
N ASP A 174 -11.37 1.08 14.07
CA ASP A 174 -12.60 1.88 14.24
C ASP A 174 -12.52 3.19 13.44
N VAL A 175 -11.38 3.89 13.44
CA VAL A 175 -11.17 5.12 12.66
C VAL A 175 -11.28 4.85 11.15
N LYS A 176 -10.51 3.90 10.62
CA LYS A 176 -10.49 3.60 9.17
C LYS A 176 -11.84 3.05 8.69
N ALA A 177 -12.47 2.18 9.49
CA ALA A 177 -13.78 1.59 9.19
C ALA A 177 -14.92 2.62 9.21
N TYR A 178 -14.99 3.47 10.25
CA TYR A 178 -16.05 4.48 10.35
C TYR A 178 -15.90 5.60 9.33
N PHE A 179 -14.68 5.97 8.95
CA PHE A 179 -14.43 6.91 7.84
C PHE A 179 -14.94 6.33 6.51
N THR A 180 -14.53 5.10 6.19
CA THR A 180 -14.90 4.38 4.97
C THR A 180 -16.41 4.19 4.83
N LEU A 181 -17.05 3.59 5.85
CA LEU A 181 -18.49 3.36 5.83
C LEU A 181 -19.26 4.69 5.91
N GLY A 182 -18.77 5.66 6.68
CA GLY A 182 -19.37 6.98 6.84
C GLY A 182 -19.43 7.77 5.53
N GLY A 183 -18.36 7.73 4.72
CA GLY A 183 -18.37 8.23 3.35
C GLY A 183 -19.44 7.52 2.52
N ALA A 184 -19.30 6.19 2.36
CA ALA A 184 -20.20 5.36 1.54
C ALA A 184 -21.70 5.64 1.78
N VAL A 185 -22.13 5.76 3.04
CA VAL A 185 -23.54 6.08 3.37
C VAL A 185 -23.89 7.56 3.22
N HIS A 186 -22.93 8.50 3.33
CA HIS A 186 -23.16 9.92 3.04
C HIS A 186 -23.32 10.17 1.54
N ASP A 187 -22.52 9.49 0.72
CA ASP A 187 -22.49 9.66 -0.74
C ASP A 187 -23.73 9.03 -1.38
N ALA A 188 -24.14 7.87 -0.86
CA ALA A 188 -25.46 7.29 -1.09
C ALA A 188 -26.61 8.26 -0.70
N ALA A 189 -26.45 9.04 0.38
CA ALA A 189 -27.44 10.07 0.76
C ALA A 189 -27.51 11.18 -0.29
N ILE A 190 -26.35 11.71 -0.71
CA ILE A 190 -26.25 12.81 -1.69
C ILE A 190 -26.95 12.42 -3.00
N SER A 191 -26.60 11.26 -3.58
CA SER A 191 -27.22 10.77 -4.81
C SER A 191 -28.74 10.56 -4.63
N ALA A 192 -29.15 9.76 -3.63
CA ALA A 192 -30.57 9.43 -3.47
C ALA A 192 -31.45 10.64 -3.07
N TRP A 193 -30.92 11.66 -2.38
CA TRP A 193 -31.67 12.86 -2.01
C TRP A 193 -31.74 13.88 -3.15
N GLY A 194 -30.69 14.01 -3.98
CA GLY A 194 -30.73 14.79 -5.22
C GLY A 194 -31.78 14.24 -6.20
N ILE A 195 -31.74 12.93 -6.45
CA ILE A 195 -32.71 12.21 -7.30
C ILE A 195 -34.14 12.39 -6.77
N LYS A 196 -34.37 12.22 -5.46
CA LYS A 196 -35.68 12.47 -4.81
C LYS A 196 -36.18 13.89 -5.03
N GLY A 197 -35.32 14.89 -4.83
CA GLY A 197 -35.67 16.30 -4.97
C GLY A 197 -36.06 16.66 -6.39
N TRP A 198 -35.36 16.12 -7.39
CA TRP A 198 -35.65 16.39 -8.79
C TRP A 198 -36.90 15.64 -9.32
N TYR A 199 -36.99 14.33 -9.08
CA TYR A 199 -38.03 13.49 -9.69
C TYR A 199 -39.36 13.47 -8.92
N ASP A 200 -39.37 13.80 -7.62
CA ASP A 200 -40.56 13.86 -6.75
C ASP A 200 -41.49 12.62 -6.88
N GLY A 201 -40.87 11.42 -6.88
CA GLY A 201 -41.56 10.15 -7.11
C GLY A 201 -42.70 9.88 -6.12
N VAL A 202 -43.86 9.45 -6.63
CA VAL A 202 -45.07 9.22 -5.83
C VAL A 202 -45.03 7.87 -5.07
N ARG A 203 -45.51 7.85 -3.82
CA ARG A 203 -45.56 6.65 -2.97
C ARG A 203 -46.70 5.68 -3.35
N PRO A 204 -46.55 4.35 -3.12
CA PRO A 204 -47.56 3.35 -3.49
C PRO A 204 -48.97 3.63 -3.00
N VAL A 205 -49.15 4.05 -1.74
CA VAL A 205 -50.46 4.37 -1.17
C VAL A 205 -51.20 5.48 -1.94
N SER A 206 -50.47 6.45 -2.51
CA SER A 206 -51.07 7.51 -3.33
C SER A 206 -51.32 7.03 -4.76
N ALA A 207 -50.36 6.32 -5.36
CA ALA A 207 -50.47 5.82 -6.74
C ALA A 207 -51.59 4.77 -6.90
N LEU A 208 -51.65 3.78 -6.01
CA LEU A 208 -52.66 2.72 -6.02
C LEU A 208 -54.06 3.29 -5.79
N ARG A 209 -54.24 4.17 -4.80
CA ARG A 209 -55.55 4.82 -4.54
C ARG A 209 -55.99 5.70 -5.71
N TYR A 210 -55.07 6.44 -6.35
CA TYR A 210 -55.36 7.23 -7.55
C TYR A 210 -55.80 6.36 -8.73
N MET A 211 -55.08 5.27 -9.01
CA MET A 211 -55.46 4.34 -10.08
C MET A 211 -56.78 3.62 -9.78
N ALA A 212 -57.03 3.26 -8.52
CA ALA A 212 -58.27 2.60 -8.12
C ALA A 212 -59.51 3.52 -8.13
N ASP A 213 -59.37 4.81 -7.81
CA ASP A 213 -60.43 5.82 -7.95
C ASP A 213 -60.83 6.03 -9.42
N ARG A 214 -59.89 5.83 -10.35
CA ARG A 214 -60.17 5.76 -11.79
C ARG A 214 -60.85 4.46 -12.21
N GLY A 215 -60.79 3.41 -11.39
CA GLY A 215 -61.29 2.07 -11.70
C GLY A 215 -60.21 1.16 -12.27
N GLN A 216 -60.56 0.32 -13.26
CA GLN A 216 -59.69 -0.74 -13.78
C GLN A 216 -59.25 -0.53 -15.22
N SER A 217 -58.08 -1.05 -15.60
CA SER A 217 -57.54 -0.92 -16.97
C SER A 217 -57.36 -2.23 -17.75
N SER A 218 -57.93 -3.35 -17.30
CA SER A 218 -57.71 -4.66 -17.95
C SER A 218 -58.73 -5.00 -19.03
N ASP A 219 -60.00 -4.60 -18.86
CA ASP A 219 -61.08 -4.97 -19.80
C ASP A 219 -62.05 -3.78 -20.05
N PRO A 220 -62.13 -3.23 -21.27
CA PRO A 220 -63.03 -2.13 -21.62
C PRO A 220 -64.52 -2.53 -21.72
N SER A 221 -64.86 -3.80 -21.55
CA SER A 221 -66.24 -4.29 -21.47
C SER A 221 -66.76 -4.47 -20.04
N LEU A 222 -65.86 -4.49 -19.04
CA LEU A 222 -66.22 -4.57 -17.62
C LEU A 222 -66.56 -3.19 -17.03
N PRO A 223 -67.29 -3.15 -15.89
CA PRO A 223 -67.55 -1.91 -15.16
C PRO A 223 -66.26 -1.14 -14.81
N SER A 224 -66.43 0.18 -14.61
CA SER A 224 -65.37 1.07 -14.12
C SER A 224 -64.08 1.04 -14.94
N TYR A 225 -64.15 0.82 -16.26
CA TYR A 225 -62.95 0.87 -17.11
C TYR A 225 -62.39 2.29 -17.26
N HIS A 226 -61.09 2.44 -17.07
CA HIS A 226 -60.31 3.64 -17.38
C HIS A 226 -58.88 3.26 -17.79
N ILE A 227 -58.31 3.94 -18.79
CA ILE A 227 -57.00 3.59 -19.35
C ILE A 227 -55.83 3.72 -18.36
N ALA A 228 -55.96 4.69 -17.45
CA ALA A 228 -55.11 4.88 -16.26
C ALA A 228 -55.79 4.42 -14.96
N GLY A 229 -56.64 3.39 -15.04
CA GLY A 229 -57.05 2.59 -13.90
C GLY A 229 -55.96 1.58 -13.49
N VAL A 230 -56.21 0.82 -12.43
CA VAL A 230 -55.32 -0.28 -11.99
C VAL A 230 -55.63 -1.58 -12.76
N PRO A 231 -54.66 -2.42 -13.11
CA PRO A 231 -54.95 -3.71 -13.73
C PRO A 231 -55.73 -4.63 -12.77
N LEU A 232 -56.76 -5.31 -13.29
CA LEU A 232 -57.33 -6.48 -12.62
C LEU A 232 -56.36 -7.65 -12.74
N ILE A 233 -56.11 -8.32 -11.61
CA ILE A 233 -55.23 -9.47 -11.46
C ILE A 233 -55.96 -10.48 -10.56
N PRO A 234 -56.49 -11.60 -11.09
CA PRO A 234 -57.33 -12.52 -10.33
C PRO A 234 -56.68 -12.97 -9.01
N GLY A 235 -57.44 -12.96 -7.91
CA GLY A 235 -56.93 -13.29 -6.57
C GLY A 235 -56.13 -12.18 -5.87
N PHE A 236 -55.73 -11.11 -6.56
CA PHE A 236 -54.97 -9.99 -5.97
C PHE A 236 -55.65 -8.63 -6.12
N ILE A 237 -56.17 -8.29 -7.31
CA ILE A 237 -56.83 -7.03 -7.64
C ILE A 237 -58.10 -7.32 -8.46
N GLU A 238 -59.26 -7.01 -7.89
CA GLU A 238 -60.56 -7.41 -8.45
C GLU A 238 -61.60 -6.28 -8.33
N LEU A 239 -62.70 -6.42 -9.07
CA LEU A 239 -63.91 -5.63 -8.83
C LEU A 239 -64.69 -6.19 -7.64
N VAL A 240 -65.30 -5.31 -6.86
CA VAL A 240 -66.31 -5.68 -5.86
C VAL A 240 -67.59 -6.10 -6.59
N GLU A 241 -67.99 -7.37 -6.47
CA GLU A 241 -69.16 -7.92 -7.15
C GLU A 241 -70.48 -7.76 -6.35
N LEU A 242 -71.61 -7.97 -7.03
CA LEU A 242 -72.93 -7.95 -6.38
C LEU A 242 -73.08 -9.13 -5.41
N GLY A 243 -73.06 -8.85 -4.11
CA GLY A 243 -73.09 -9.86 -3.05
C GLY A 243 -71.72 -10.21 -2.47
N ASP A 244 -70.65 -9.56 -2.92
CA ASP A 244 -69.36 -9.53 -2.24
C ASP A 244 -69.52 -8.93 -0.82
N PRO A 245 -68.85 -9.45 0.23
CA PRO A 245 -68.87 -8.84 1.56
C PRO A 245 -68.50 -7.35 1.60
N LEU A 246 -67.68 -6.87 0.66
CA LEU A 246 -67.30 -5.46 0.52
C LEU A 246 -68.33 -4.61 -0.25
N ALA A 247 -69.39 -5.20 -0.81
CA ALA A 247 -70.39 -4.47 -1.61
C ALA A 247 -71.06 -3.30 -0.84
N GLY A 248 -71.11 -3.39 0.49
CA GLY A 248 -71.83 -2.46 1.37
C GLY A 248 -73.31 -2.80 1.52
N ALA A 249 -73.98 -2.16 2.48
CA ALA A 249 -75.36 -2.47 2.86
C ALA A 249 -76.40 -2.13 1.78
N ASN A 250 -76.03 -1.28 0.80
CA ASN A 250 -76.85 -0.80 -0.30
C ASN A 250 -76.25 -1.17 -1.68
N ASN A 251 -75.15 -1.93 -1.71
CA ASN A 251 -74.31 -2.19 -2.89
C ASN A 251 -73.53 -0.95 -3.38
N GLU A 252 -73.24 -0.01 -2.48
CA GLU A 252 -72.59 1.28 -2.75
C GLU A 252 -71.10 1.18 -3.17
N HIS A 253 -70.45 0.04 -2.97
CA HIS A 253 -69.09 -0.22 -3.45
C HIS A 253 -69.02 -1.16 -4.67
N VAL A 254 -70.15 -1.69 -5.18
CA VAL A 254 -70.13 -2.62 -6.32
C VAL A 254 -69.56 -1.93 -7.56
N GLY A 255 -68.55 -2.54 -8.17
CA GLY A 255 -67.77 -1.96 -9.26
C GLY A 255 -66.62 -1.05 -8.83
N LYS A 256 -66.37 -0.84 -7.53
CA LYS A 256 -65.07 -0.34 -7.04
C LYS A 256 -64.01 -1.44 -7.09
N ILE A 257 -62.75 -1.04 -6.94
CA ILE A 257 -61.62 -1.97 -6.82
C ILE A 257 -61.47 -2.45 -5.36
N LYS A 258 -61.21 -3.74 -5.20
CA LYS A 258 -60.72 -4.37 -3.97
C LYS A 258 -59.33 -4.96 -4.20
N PHE A 259 -58.49 -4.94 -3.18
CA PHE A 259 -57.19 -5.62 -3.15
C PHE A 259 -57.22 -6.77 -2.15
N TYR A 260 -56.54 -7.87 -2.43
CA TYR A 260 -56.31 -8.95 -1.47
C TYR A 260 -54.92 -8.74 -0.84
N SER A 261 -54.89 -8.23 0.38
CA SER A 261 -53.68 -7.73 1.04
C SER A 261 -53.86 -7.75 2.56
N TRP A 262 -52.80 -7.50 3.33
CA TRP A 262 -52.91 -7.07 4.72
C TRP A 262 -53.93 -5.91 4.84
N ARG A 263 -54.86 -6.04 5.79
CA ARG A 263 -56.09 -5.23 5.86
C ARG A 263 -55.93 -3.89 6.58
N GLY A 264 -54.72 -3.51 6.96
CA GLY A 264 -54.47 -2.21 7.59
C GLY A 264 -54.65 -2.19 9.12
N PRO A 265 -54.21 -1.09 9.76
CA PRO A 265 -54.19 -0.96 11.21
C PRO A 265 -55.57 -0.92 11.88
N ASP A 266 -56.64 -0.66 11.12
CA ASP A 266 -58.01 -0.60 11.66
C ASP A 266 -58.62 -1.99 11.96
N TYR A 267 -57.91 -3.07 11.60
CA TYR A 267 -58.23 -4.45 12.01
C TYR A 267 -57.46 -4.91 13.28
N ILE A 268 -56.68 -4.02 13.91
CA ILE A 268 -55.88 -4.28 15.11
C ILE A 268 -56.38 -3.36 16.23
N LEU A 269 -56.94 -3.92 17.30
CA LEU A 269 -57.37 -3.16 18.49
C LEU A 269 -56.29 -3.17 19.57
N ASN A 270 -55.51 -4.25 19.65
CA ASN A 270 -54.37 -4.42 20.54
C ASN A 270 -53.21 -5.14 19.81
N PRO A 271 -52.07 -4.48 19.55
CA PRO A 271 -50.95 -5.11 18.84
C PRO A 271 -50.32 -6.28 19.61
N LEU A 272 -50.56 -6.38 20.94
CA LEU A 272 -50.08 -7.48 21.78
C LEU A 272 -50.92 -8.77 21.67
N THR A 273 -52.08 -8.75 20.99
CA THR A 273 -52.97 -9.93 20.86
C THR A 273 -53.57 -10.14 19.48
N ASP A 274 -53.60 -9.12 18.64
CA ASP A 274 -54.38 -9.12 17.42
C ASP A 274 -53.48 -9.20 16.18
N ILE A 275 -53.95 -9.87 15.13
CA ILE A 275 -53.32 -9.91 13.81
C ILE A 275 -54.29 -9.23 12.84
N GLY A 276 -53.88 -8.13 12.22
CA GLY A 276 -54.69 -7.40 11.23
C GLY A 276 -54.98 -8.28 10.02
N GLY A 277 -54.00 -9.09 9.62
CA GLY A 277 -54.16 -10.23 8.71
C GLY A 277 -54.55 -9.85 7.29
N VAL A 278 -54.56 -10.85 6.41
CA VAL A 278 -54.78 -10.67 4.97
C VAL A 278 -56.24 -10.97 4.60
N GLY A 279 -56.76 -10.21 3.64
CA GLY A 279 -58.05 -10.47 3.01
C GLY A 279 -58.41 -9.41 1.98
N TRP A 280 -59.62 -9.49 1.43
CA TRP A 280 -60.15 -8.44 0.58
C TRP A 280 -60.40 -7.15 1.39
N ILE A 281 -59.85 -6.03 0.91
CA ILE A 281 -60.09 -4.67 1.39
C ILE A 281 -60.39 -3.75 0.21
N LEU A 282 -61.20 -2.71 0.42
CA LEU A 282 -61.44 -1.68 -0.60
C LEU A 282 -60.13 -0.93 -0.90
N ALA A 283 -59.83 -0.72 -2.18
CA ALA A 283 -58.56 -0.09 -2.58
C ALA A 283 -58.40 1.34 -2.02
N GLU A 284 -59.50 2.07 -1.83
CA GLU A 284 -59.54 3.40 -1.20
C GLU A 284 -59.17 3.38 0.31
N GLU A 285 -59.28 2.21 0.95
CA GLU A 285 -58.98 1.98 2.36
C GLU A 285 -57.62 1.28 2.58
N TRP A 286 -56.98 0.74 1.54
CA TRP A 286 -55.71 -0.02 1.62
C TRP A 286 -54.56 0.78 2.26
N TRP A 287 -53.77 0.13 3.12
CA TRP A 287 -52.59 0.69 3.77
C TRP A 287 -51.34 -0.14 3.50
N PRO A 288 -50.14 0.48 3.40
CA PRO A 288 -48.86 -0.22 3.48
C PRO A 288 -48.67 -0.84 4.88
N TYR A 289 -47.85 -1.88 4.99
CA TYR A 289 -47.60 -2.62 6.24
C TYR A 289 -46.77 -1.80 7.24
N GLN A 290 -47.42 -0.83 7.90
CA GLN A 290 -46.81 0.14 8.82
C GLN A 290 -47.73 0.51 9.99
N ARG A 291 -47.15 1.05 11.06
CA ARG A 291 -47.89 1.54 12.24
C ARG A 291 -48.70 2.80 11.89
N LYS A 292 -49.93 2.90 12.42
CA LYS A 292 -50.82 4.07 12.19
C LYS A 292 -50.23 5.42 12.63
N THR A 293 -49.23 5.40 13.52
CA THR A 293 -48.45 6.56 13.97
C THR A 293 -47.14 6.79 13.19
N PHE A 294 -46.72 5.83 12.37
CA PHE A 294 -45.54 5.88 11.50
C PHE A 294 -45.99 5.70 10.05
N VAL A 295 -46.67 6.73 9.54
CA VAL A 295 -47.09 6.83 8.14
C VAL A 295 -45.89 6.83 7.19
N THR A 296 -46.13 6.39 5.95
CA THR A 296 -45.16 6.37 4.83
C THR A 296 -44.21 7.56 4.89
N PRO A 297 -42.88 7.36 4.90
CA PRO A 297 -41.92 8.41 5.23
C PRO A 297 -42.12 9.70 4.40
N PRO A 298 -42.05 10.90 5.01
CA PRO A 298 -42.54 12.15 4.44
C PRO A 298 -41.58 12.78 3.40
N PHE A 299 -41.17 11.97 2.43
CA PHE A 299 -40.31 12.31 1.31
C PHE A 299 -40.59 11.38 0.11
N ALA A 300 -40.22 11.84 -1.08
CA ALA A 300 -40.44 11.15 -2.35
C ALA A 300 -40.01 9.66 -2.35
N GLY A 301 -40.70 8.86 -3.15
CA GLY A 301 -40.43 7.44 -3.40
C GLY A 301 -39.11 7.26 -4.15
N TYR A 302 -39.13 7.50 -5.46
CA TYR A 302 -37.97 7.33 -6.34
C TYR A 302 -36.74 8.13 -5.86
N ILE A 303 -35.57 7.55 -5.60
CA ILE A 303 -35.21 6.11 -5.48
C ILE A 303 -35.23 5.61 -4.03
N SER A 304 -35.27 4.29 -3.81
CA SER A 304 -35.25 3.67 -2.49
C SER A 304 -33.95 4.01 -1.75
N GLY A 305 -34.07 4.90 -0.75
CA GLY A 305 -32.93 5.29 0.08
C GLY A 305 -32.34 4.12 0.85
N HIS A 306 -33.17 3.19 1.34
CA HIS A 306 -32.68 2.00 2.04
C HIS A 306 -31.91 1.08 1.09
N SER A 307 -32.37 0.88 -0.15
CA SER A 307 -31.64 0.08 -1.15
C SER A 307 -30.28 0.71 -1.47
N THR A 308 -30.24 2.04 -1.59
CA THR A 308 -29.01 2.80 -1.88
C THR A 308 -28.02 2.75 -0.72
N TYR A 309 -28.45 3.07 0.51
CA TYR A 309 -27.62 2.98 1.71
C TYR A 309 -27.08 1.57 1.94
N SER A 310 -27.95 0.57 1.82
CA SER A 310 -27.59 -0.80 2.17
C SER A 310 -26.62 -1.40 1.17
N ARG A 311 -26.73 -1.07 -0.12
CA ARG A 311 -25.74 -1.54 -1.10
C ARG A 311 -24.42 -0.79 -1.00
N ALA A 312 -24.44 0.51 -0.70
CA ALA A 312 -23.22 1.24 -0.42
C ALA A 312 -22.48 0.67 0.79
N ALA A 313 -23.20 0.42 1.88
CA ALA A 313 -22.63 -0.20 3.07
C ALA A 313 -22.17 -1.66 2.84
N ALA A 314 -22.95 -2.48 2.14
CA ALA A 314 -22.57 -3.87 1.87
C ALA A 314 -21.31 -3.99 1.01
N ASP A 315 -21.19 -3.16 -0.03
CA ASP A 315 -20.03 -3.18 -0.93
C ASP A 315 -18.81 -2.53 -0.26
N ALA A 316 -19.00 -1.46 0.52
CA ALA A 316 -17.94 -0.88 1.35
C ALA A 316 -17.44 -1.86 2.44
N LEU A 317 -18.32 -2.61 3.11
CA LEU A 317 -17.93 -3.64 4.09
C LEU A 317 -17.22 -4.82 3.41
N THR A 318 -17.66 -5.22 2.22
CA THR A 318 -17.01 -6.26 1.42
C THR A 318 -15.55 -5.89 1.14
N LEU A 319 -15.32 -4.66 0.67
CA LEU A 319 -13.99 -4.15 0.35
C LEU A 319 -13.17 -3.82 1.60
N LEU A 320 -13.78 -3.30 2.67
CA LEU A 320 -13.09 -2.99 3.93
C LEU A 320 -12.55 -4.25 4.63
N SER A 321 -13.31 -5.35 4.59
CA SER A 321 -12.93 -6.63 5.19
C SER A 321 -12.10 -7.54 4.28
N GLY A 322 -12.05 -7.27 2.97
CA GLY A 322 -11.43 -8.13 1.96
C GLY A 322 -12.21 -9.43 1.68
N ASP A 323 -13.50 -9.48 2.04
CA ASP A 323 -14.32 -10.70 2.05
C ASP A 323 -15.79 -10.37 1.74
N GLU A 324 -16.47 -11.11 0.87
CA GLU A 324 -17.91 -10.89 0.67
C GLU A 324 -18.76 -11.48 1.81
N TYR A 325 -18.22 -12.45 2.55
CA TYR A 325 -18.94 -13.16 3.60
C TYR A 325 -18.88 -12.43 4.94
N PHE A 326 -19.94 -12.58 5.73
CA PHE A 326 -19.86 -12.33 7.17
C PHE A 326 -18.80 -13.24 7.81
N PRO A 327 -18.17 -12.84 8.93
CA PRO A 327 -17.34 -13.72 9.76
C PRO A 327 -18.07 -15.03 10.11
N GLY A 328 -17.34 -16.14 10.22
CA GLY A 328 -17.92 -17.49 10.33
C GLY A 328 -18.73 -17.96 9.10
N GLY A 329 -18.89 -17.11 8.08
CA GLY A 329 -19.70 -17.33 6.89
C GLY A 329 -21.19 -17.03 7.07
N MET A 330 -21.61 -16.44 8.20
CA MET A 330 -23.04 -16.14 8.44
C MET A 330 -23.25 -15.01 9.45
N GLY A 331 -23.98 -13.96 9.03
CA GLY A 331 -24.59 -13.00 9.94
C GLY A 331 -25.99 -13.46 10.33
N GLU A 332 -26.38 -13.28 11.60
CA GLU A 332 -27.68 -13.70 12.13
C GLU A 332 -28.35 -12.61 12.98
N PHE A 333 -29.69 -12.53 12.91
CA PHE A 333 -30.51 -11.77 13.86
C PHE A 333 -31.75 -12.57 14.25
N HIS A 334 -31.92 -12.86 15.55
CA HIS A 334 -32.95 -13.76 16.07
C HIS A 334 -34.19 -13.04 16.61
N ILE A 335 -35.39 -13.52 16.24
CA ILE A 335 -36.68 -13.02 16.69
C ILE A 335 -37.51 -14.18 17.27
N ALA A 336 -37.68 -14.19 18.59
CA ALA A 336 -38.49 -15.20 19.26
C ALA A 336 -40.00 -15.07 18.94
N ALA A 337 -40.71 -16.20 18.96
CA ALA A 337 -42.14 -16.28 18.73
C ALA A 337 -42.93 -15.41 19.72
N ASN A 338 -43.86 -14.60 19.20
CA ASN A 338 -44.74 -13.71 19.98
C ASN A 338 -44.01 -12.66 20.85
N SER A 339 -42.74 -12.36 20.54
CA SER A 339 -41.87 -11.38 21.21
C SER A 339 -42.35 -9.93 21.19
N ASN A 340 -43.45 -9.62 20.47
CA ASN A 340 -43.90 -8.26 20.15
C ASN A 340 -42.87 -7.43 19.32
N PHE A 341 -41.82 -8.05 18.78
CA PHE A 341 -40.83 -7.41 17.91
C PHE A 341 -41.46 -6.55 16.78
N LEU A 342 -42.51 -7.08 16.13
CA LEU A 342 -43.24 -6.33 15.10
C LEU A 342 -43.81 -5.00 15.65
N GLY A 343 -44.37 -5.01 16.86
CA GLY A 343 -45.01 -3.87 17.53
C GLY A 343 -46.13 -3.17 16.73
N LEU A 344 -46.59 -3.82 15.66
CA LEU A 344 -47.70 -3.42 14.79
C LEU A 344 -48.90 -4.34 15.01
N GLU A 345 -48.61 -5.64 15.09
CA GLU A 345 -49.55 -6.73 15.33
C GLU A 345 -48.80 -7.93 15.94
N MET A 346 -49.53 -8.93 16.42
CA MET A 346 -48.95 -10.13 17.02
C MET A 346 -48.13 -10.94 16.00
N GLY A 347 -46.87 -11.19 16.33
CA GLY A 347 -45.98 -12.07 15.59
C GLY A 347 -44.50 -11.87 15.94
N PRO A 348 -43.59 -12.66 15.33
CA PRO A 348 -43.90 -13.82 14.49
C PRO A 348 -44.60 -14.95 15.30
N THR A 349 -45.28 -15.88 14.62
CA THR A 349 -46.00 -16.99 15.28
C THR A 349 -45.08 -18.15 15.69
N VAL A 350 -43.96 -18.32 14.97
CA VAL A 350 -42.83 -19.18 15.32
C VAL A 350 -41.57 -18.33 15.55
N ASP A 351 -40.49 -18.95 16.04
CA ASP A 351 -39.18 -18.30 16.06
C ASP A 351 -38.69 -18.10 14.62
N VAL A 352 -38.12 -16.93 14.33
CA VAL A 352 -37.55 -16.55 13.03
C VAL A 352 -36.12 -16.09 13.27
N THR A 353 -35.17 -16.39 12.40
CA THR A 353 -33.83 -15.78 12.44
C THR A 353 -33.49 -15.33 11.04
N LEU A 354 -33.28 -14.02 10.85
CA LEU A 354 -32.78 -13.50 9.60
C LEU A 354 -31.31 -13.92 9.48
N GLN A 355 -30.96 -14.53 8.36
CA GLN A 355 -29.63 -15.09 8.12
C GLN A 355 -29.09 -14.59 6.78
N TRP A 356 -27.80 -14.26 6.74
CA TRP A 356 -27.12 -13.70 5.57
C TRP A 356 -25.73 -14.33 5.43
N ALA A 357 -25.42 -14.91 4.27
CA ALA A 357 -24.07 -15.40 4.00
C ALA A 357 -23.11 -14.24 3.72
N THR A 358 -23.54 -13.31 2.87
CA THR A 358 -22.77 -12.12 2.46
C THR A 358 -23.43 -10.82 2.88
N TYR A 359 -22.66 -9.74 2.98
CA TYR A 359 -23.21 -8.39 3.21
C TYR A 359 -24.20 -7.99 2.10
N ARG A 360 -23.96 -8.48 0.87
CA ARG A 360 -24.87 -8.30 -0.26
C ARG A 360 -26.22 -8.98 -0.02
N ASP A 361 -26.24 -10.22 0.48
CA ASP A 361 -27.49 -10.92 0.82
C ASP A 361 -28.32 -10.16 1.86
N ALA A 362 -27.67 -9.51 2.84
CA ALA A 362 -28.33 -8.62 3.79
C ALA A 362 -28.92 -7.38 3.10
N SER A 363 -28.16 -6.71 2.24
CA SER A 363 -28.63 -5.54 1.46
C SER A 363 -29.77 -5.87 0.48
N ASP A 364 -29.77 -7.05 -0.14
CA ASP A 364 -30.86 -7.51 -1.00
C ASP A 364 -32.14 -7.77 -0.18
N GLN A 365 -32.00 -8.37 1.01
CA GLN A 365 -33.09 -8.48 1.99
C GLN A 365 -33.60 -7.11 2.47
N THR A 366 -32.72 -6.14 2.77
CA THR A 366 -33.12 -4.76 3.12
C THR A 366 -33.99 -4.15 2.04
N SER A 367 -33.64 -4.39 0.78
CA SER A 367 -34.29 -3.85 -0.40
C SER A 367 -35.69 -4.46 -0.62
N LEU A 368 -35.78 -5.79 -0.67
CA LEU A 368 -37.06 -6.53 -0.79
C LEU A 368 -38.06 -6.17 0.32
N SER A 369 -37.55 -5.93 1.54
CA SER A 369 -38.37 -5.52 2.68
C SER A 369 -39.17 -4.22 2.45
N ARG A 370 -38.73 -3.34 1.54
CA ARG A 370 -39.40 -2.06 1.24
C ARG A 370 -40.62 -2.23 0.34
N ILE A 371 -40.61 -3.27 -0.48
CA ILE A 371 -41.72 -3.71 -1.32
C ILE A 371 -42.77 -4.38 -0.43
N TRP A 372 -42.37 -5.33 0.41
CA TRP A 372 -43.25 -5.95 1.41
C TRP A 372 -43.82 -4.94 2.43
N GLY A 373 -43.00 -4.00 2.91
CA GLY A 373 -43.47 -2.88 3.75
C GLY A 373 -44.48 -1.94 3.07
N GLY A 374 -44.71 -2.08 1.76
CA GLY A 374 -45.72 -1.34 1.02
C GLY A 374 -45.31 0.08 0.59
N ILE A 375 -44.03 0.46 0.77
CA ILE A 375 -43.57 1.87 0.71
C ILE A 375 -42.73 2.23 -0.51
N HIS A 376 -42.18 1.24 -1.21
CA HIS A 376 -41.42 1.41 -2.47
C HIS A 376 -41.81 0.31 -3.49
N PRO A 377 -42.08 0.65 -4.76
CA PRO A 377 -42.22 -0.30 -5.86
C PRO A 377 -40.85 -0.75 -6.42
N PRO A 378 -40.79 -1.81 -7.25
CA PRO A 378 -39.53 -2.34 -7.83
C PRO A 378 -38.67 -1.30 -8.56
N MET A 379 -39.30 -0.34 -9.26
CA MET A 379 -38.61 0.76 -9.94
C MET A 379 -37.91 1.75 -9.02
N ASP A 380 -38.30 1.86 -7.75
CA ASP A 380 -37.53 2.64 -6.77
C ASP A 380 -36.29 1.85 -6.30
N ASP A 381 -36.33 0.52 -6.35
CA ASP A 381 -35.35 -0.37 -5.72
C ASP A 381 -34.07 -0.56 -6.56
N ILE A 382 -34.19 -1.10 -7.78
CA ILE A 382 -33.02 -1.47 -8.60
C ILE A 382 -32.04 -0.32 -8.85
N PRO A 383 -32.48 0.90 -9.24
CA PRO A 383 -31.58 2.04 -9.37
C PRO A 383 -30.88 2.38 -8.06
N GLY A 384 -31.56 2.22 -6.92
CA GLY A 384 -30.97 2.35 -5.60
C GLY A 384 -29.85 1.33 -5.34
N ARG A 385 -30.07 0.04 -5.61
CA ARG A 385 -29.01 -0.98 -5.48
C ARG A 385 -27.79 -0.63 -6.37
N ILE A 386 -28.01 -0.25 -7.63
CA ILE A 386 -26.94 0.08 -8.60
C ILE A 386 -26.14 1.31 -8.14
N ILE A 387 -26.80 2.41 -7.76
CA ILE A 387 -26.14 3.64 -7.32
C ILE A 387 -25.42 3.43 -5.98
N GLY A 388 -26.00 2.64 -5.08
CA GLY A 388 -25.37 2.25 -3.83
C GLY A 388 -24.05 1.49 -4.05
N ALA A 389 -24.03 0.52 -4.98
CA ALA A 389 -22.81 -0.24 -5.28
C ALA A 389 -21.65 0.65 -5.71
N LYS A 390 -21.93 1.66 -6.56
CA LYS A 390 -20.94 2.65 -6.97
C LYS A 390 -20.48 3.54 -5.81
N ALA A 391 -21.40 4.02 -4.98
CA ALA A 391 -21.07 4.85 -3.81
C ALA A 391 -20.18 4.11 -2.81
N GLY A 392 -20.53 2.85 -2.47
CA GLY A 392 -19.73 2.02 -1.56
C GLY A 392 -18.33 1.72 -2.08
N THR A 393 -18.24 1.35 -3.36
CA THR A 393 -16.96 1.07 -4.03
C THR A 393 -16.09 2.33 -4.14
N GLY A 394 -16.66 3.46 -4.56
CA GLY A 394 -15.95 4.73 -4.70
C GLY A 394 -15.43 5.28 -3.37
N ALA A 395 -16.27 5.29 -2.33
CA ALA A 395 -15.88 5.71 -0.99
C ALA A 395 -14.80 4.81 -0.38
N PHE A 396 -14.83 3.49 -0.63
CA PHE A 396 -13.74 2.60 -0.22
C PHE A 396 -12.42 2.92 -0.94
N HIS A 397 -12.42 3.10 -2.27
CA HIS A 397 -11.19 3.42 -2.98
C HIS A 397 -10.61 4.78 -2.59
N PHE A 398 -11.47 5.79 -2.37
CA PHE A 398 -11.04 7.07 -1.82
C PHE A 398 -10.44 6.91 -0.41
N ALA A 399 -11.10 6.14 0.48
CA ALA A 399 -10.57 5.88 1.81
C ALA A 399 -9.26 5.06 1.78
N LYS A 400 -9.09 4.12 0.83
CA LYS A 400 -7.81 3.42 0.63
C LYS A 400 -6.72 4.43 0.32
N ALA A 401 -6.86 5.22 -0.75
CA ALA A 401 -5.88 6.22 -1.17
C ALA A 401 -5.62 7.31 -0.13
N TYR A 402 -6.58 7.58 0.77
CA TYR A 402 -6.43 8.54 1.87
C TYR A 402 -5.65 7.98 3.07
N PHE A 403 -5.74 6.67 3.34
CA PHE A 403 -5.05 6.02 4.46
C PHE A 403 -3.74 5.32 4.06
N TYR A 404 -3.58 5.07 2.77
CA TYR A 404 -2.44 4.45 2.11
C TYR A 404 -2.25 5.21 0.81
N PRO A 405 -1.37 6.23 0.77
CA PRO A 405 -0.94 6.83 -0.48
C PRO A 405 -0.22 5.81 -1.37
N ASP A 406 -0.03 6.28 -2.60
CA ASP A 406 0.79 5.80 -3.71
C ASP A 406 1.55 7.09 -4.07
N ALA A 407 2.74 7.30 -3.47
CA ALA A 407 3.36 8.63 -3.42
C ALA A 407 4.29 8.93 -4.62
N ASP A 408 4.76 7.90 -5.32
CA ASP A 408 5.57 7.99 -6.54
C ASP A 408 4.79 7.76 -7.86
N GLU A 409 3.51 7.39 -7.77
CA GLU A 409 2.56 7.08 -8.86
C GLU A 409 2.86 5.80 -9.67
N ASP A 410 3.54 4.79 -9.10
CA ASP A 410 3.82 3.52 -9.79
C ASP A 410 2.62 2.54 -9.83
N GLY A 411 1.65 2.68 -8.92
CA GLY A 411 0.42 1.90 -8.83
C GLY A 411 0.39 0.80 -7.76
N PHE A 412 1.47 0.63 -6.99
CA PHE A 412 1.43 0.03 -5.66
C PHE A 412 0.99 1.08 -4.63
N PHE A 413 1.08 0.77 -3.34
CA PHE A 413 0.63 1.64 -2.25
C PHE A 413 1.42 1.26 -1.00
N SER A 414 1.79 2.24 -0.16
CA SER A 414 2.46 2.26 1.16
C SER A 414 2.17 1.19 2.25
N PHE A 415 1.48 0.09 1.94
CA PHE A 415 1.38 -1.15 2.76
C PHE A 415 1.51 -2.45 1.95
N GLU A 416 1.49 -2.33 0.62
CA GLU A 416 1.90 -3.34 -0.35
C GLU A 416 3.35 -3.05 -0.76
N ASP A 417 3.73 -1.77 -0.81
CA ASP A 417 5.07 -1.27 -1.06
C ASP A 417 5.98 -1.27 0.17
N CYS A 418 7.29 -1.34 -0.06
CA CYS A 418 8.35 -1.26 0.95
C CYS A 418 9.14 0.06 0.92
N ASN A 419 9.04 0.86 -0.15
CA ASN A 419 9.54 2.24 -0.22
C ASN A 419 8.73 3.10 -1.22
N ASP A 420 7.52 3.51 -0.81
CA ASP A 420 6.50 4.28 -1.57
C ASP A 420 6.96 5.64 -2.16
N ASP A 421 8.20 6.05 -1.89
CA ASP A 421 8.87 7.22 -2.48
C ASP A 421 9.78 6.86 -3.71
N ILE A 422 9.91 5.58 -4.08
CA ILE A 422 10.82 5.09 -5.14
C ILE A 422 10.13 4.06 -6.06
N ALA A 423 9.60 4.52 -7.21
CA ALA A 423 8.87 3.76 -8.24
C ALA A 423 9.65 2.65 -8.99
N ALA A 424 10.77 2.18 -8.43
CA ALA A 424 11.55 1.02 -8.87
C ALA A 424 11.68 -0.07 -7.77
N VAL A 425 11.20 0.23 -6.55
CA VAL A 425 11.19 -0.65 -5.38
C VAL A 425 9.72 -0.92 -5.08
N ASN A 426 9.19 -2.06 -5.53
CA ASN A 426 7.79 -2.45 -5.36
C ASN A 426 7.58 -3.96 -5.64
N PRO A 427 6.48 -4.60 -5.16
CA PRO A 427 6.20 -6.02 -5.40
C PRO A 427 6.01 -6.47 -6.87
N GLY A 428 6.11 -5.57 -7.84
CA GLY A 428 6.10 -5.84 -9.28
C GLY A 428 7.45 -5.65 -9.98
N ALA A 429 8.49 -5.20 -9.26
CA ALA A 429 9.80 -4.88 -9.77
C ALA A 429 10.64 -6.14 -10.14
N THR A 430 11.92 -5.94 -10.40
CA THR A 430 12.87 -7.02 -10.72
C THR A 430 14.25 -6.63 -10.21
N GLU A 431 14.86 -7.51 -9.41
CA GLU A 431 16.15 -7.23 -8.78
C GLU A 431 17.22 -6.73 -9.75
N VAL A 432 17.84 -5.63 -9.33
CA VAL A 432 19.10 -5.11 -9.81
C VAL A 432 20.12 -5.19 -8.66
N CYS A 433 21.40 -5.10 -8.98
CA CYS A 433 22.46 -5.15 -7.98
C CYS A 433 22.68 -3.72 -7.44
N ASP A 434 21.81 -3.27 -6.52
CA ASP A 434 21.84 -1.92 -5.94
C ASP A 434 21.71 -1.87 -4.41
N GLY A 435 21.60 -3.01 -3.73
CA GLY A 435 21.53 -3.08 -2.26
C GLY A 435 20.15 -2.83 -1.66
N LEU A 436 19.10 -2.82 -2.49
CA LEU A 436 17.70 -2.71 -2.07
C LEU A 436 16.96 -4.03 -2.31
N ASP A 437 15.90 -4.30 -1.54
CA ASP A 437 14.91 -5.34 -1.83
C ASP A 437 13.96 -4.79 -2.90
N ASN A 438 14.33 -4.81 -4.18
CA ASN A 438 13.54 -4.11 -5.20
C ASN A 438 12.14 -4.72 -5.32
N ASN A 439 11.98 -6.04 -5.16
CA ASN A 439 10.69 -6.73 -5.25
C ASN A 439 9.93 -6.90 -3.92
N CYS A 440 10.37 -6.24 -2.85
CA CYS A 440 9.74 -6.23 -1.52
C CYS A 440 9.43 -7.64 -0.95
N ASN A 441 10.32 -8.61 -1.12
CA ASN A 441 10.11 -10.00 -0.66
C ASN A 441 10.77 -10.36 0.68
N GLY A 442 11.69 -9.53 1.17
CA GLY A 442 12.42 -9.72 2.42
C GLY A 442 13.80 -10.38 2.29
N GLU A 443 14.28 -10.63 1.06
CA GLU A 443 15.69 -10.86 0.73
C GLU A 443 16.26 -9.58 0.07
N THR A 444 17.51 -9.57 -0.40
CA THR A 444 18.16 -8.39 -1.00
C THR A 444 19.22 -8.86 -1.99
N ASP A 445 19.28 -8.23 -3.17
CA ASP A 445 20.18 -8.62 -4.27
C ASP A 445 20.14 -10.15 -4.56
N GLU A 446 18.98 -10.80 -4.77
CA GLU A 446 18.86 -12.26 -5.06
C GLU A 446 19.45 -12.72 -6.42
N LEU A 447 20.45 -12.02 -6.91
CA LEU A 447 21.15 -12.24 -8.17
C LEU A 447 22.34 -13.22 -8.01
N PRO A 448 22.85 -13.79 -9.11
CA PRO A 448 24.06 -14.62 -9.06
C PRO A 448 25.28 -13.79 -8.68
N PHE A 449 25.96 -14.18 -7.60
CA PHE A 449 27.24 -13.59 -7.20
C PHE A 449 28.39 -14.09 -8.09
N PHE A 450 29.30 -13.19 -8.41
CA PHE A 450 30.52 -13.39 -9.18
C PHE A 450 31.74 -13.02 -8.31
N THR A 451 32.74 -13.90 -8.28
CA THR A 451 34.02 -13.62 -7.61
C THR A 451 34.96 -12.93 -8.59
N PHE A 452 35.44 -11.76 -8.18
CA PHE A 452 36.43 -10.95 -8.88
C PHE A 452 37.70 -10.80 -8.04
N TYR A 453 38.79 -10.39 -8.68
CA TYR A 453 40.11 -10.12 -8.12
C TYR A 453 40.58 -8.77 -8.64
N ALA A 454 41.24 -7.96 -7.81
CA ALA A 454 41.75 -6.66 -8.24
C ALA A 454 42.72 -6.81 -9.43
N ASP A 455 42.82 -5.77 -10.25
CA ASP A 455 43.75 -5.62 -11.39
C ASP A 455 44.33 -4.21 -11.28
N ALA A 456 45.28 -4.00 -10.36
CA ALA A 456 45.67 -2.65 -9.92
C ALA A 456 46.67 -1.95 -10.86
N ASP A 457 47.30 -2.66 -11.80
CA ASP A 457 48.14 -2.08 -12.85
C ASP A 457 47.52 -2.11 -14.27
N GLY A 458 46.47 -2.91 -14.49
CA GLY A 458 45.63 -2.87 -15.69
C GLY A 458 46.05 -3.81 -16.82
N ASP A 459 46.81 -4.88 -16.55
CA ASP A 459 47.26 -5.83 -17.57
C ASP A 459 46.26 -6.95 -17.91
N GLY A 460 45.27 -7.18 -17.05
CA GLY A 460 44.20 -8.17 -17.22
C GLY A 460 44.36 -9.47 -16.41
N PHE A 461 45.42 -9.59 -15.60
CA PHE A 461 45.51 -10.55 -14.49
C PHE A 461 45.07 -9.89 -13.17
N GLY A 462 45.15 -10.63 -12.05
CA GLY A 462 44.74 -10.09 -10.76
C GLY A 462 45.17 -10.91 -9.53
N ASP A 463 45.28 -10.24 -8.38
CA ASP A 463 45.74 -10.81 -7.11
C ASP A 463 44.74 -11.78 -6.45
N ALA A 464 45.20 -13.01 -6.20
CA ALA A 464 44.48 -14.03 -5.45
C ALA A 464 44.19 -13.68 -3.97
N ALA A 465 44.83 -12.66 -3.39
CA ALA A 465 44.52 -12.16 -2.05
C ALA A 465 43.52 -10.97 -2.05
N ALA A 466 43.43 -10.18 -3.12
CA ALA A 466 42.52 -9.04 -3.28
C ALA A 466 41.18 -9.44 -3.93
N THR A 467 40.47 -10.39 -3.33
CA THR A 467 39.21 -10.92 -3.86
C THR A 467 37.96 -10.17 -3.36
N LEU A 468 36.96 -10.04 -4.24
CA LEU A 468 35.65 -9.42 -3.97
C LEU A 468 34.53 -10.22 -4.63
N ASP A 469 33.51 -10.61 -3.86
CA ASP A 469 32.27 -11.20 -4.36
C ASP A 469 31.21 -10.10 -4.56
N THR A 470 30.54 -10.07 -5.72
CA THR A 470 29.49 -9.08 -6.04
C THR A 470 28.43 -9.64 -7.00
N CYS A 471 27.21 -9.12 -6.99
CA CYS A 471 26.17 -9.42 -7.99
C CYS A 471 26.40 -8.71 -9.35
N LEU A 472 27.37 -7.79 -9.44
CA LEU A 472 27.73 -7.12 -10.70
C LEU A 472 28.43 -8.09 -11.66
N SER A 473 27.99 -8.14 -12.93
CA SER A 473 28.56 -9.03 -13.94
C SER A 473 29.88 -8.56 -14.55
N GLU A 474 30.22 -7.28 -14.37
CA GLU A 474 31.47 -6.63 -14.79
C GLU A 474 31.83 -5.58 -13.71
N LEU A 475 33.10 -5.51 -13.29
CA LEU A 475 33.56 -4.58 -12.26
C LEU A 475 34.86 -3.88 -12.71
N PRO A 476 34.89 -2.55 -12.92
CA PRO A 476 36.10 -1.85 -13.36
C PRO A 476 37.25 -1.92 -12.33
N GLY A 477 38.47 -2.17 -12.79
CA GLY A 477 39.66 -2.37 -11.94
C GLY A 477 39.76 -3.76 -11.30
N TYR A 478 38.96 -4.71 -11.80
CA TYR A 478 38.96 -6.10 -11.35
C TYR A 478 38.78 -7.06 -12.54
N VAL A 479 39.29 -8.29 -12.41
CA VAL A 479 39.14 -9.38 -13.38
C VAL A 479 38.63 -10.68 -12.76
N SER A 480 38.21 -11.62 -13.60
CA SER A 480 37.64 -12.92 -13.20
C SER A 480 38.68 -14.05 -13.08
N ASN A 481 39.97 -13.70 -12.98
CA ASN A 481 41.07 -14.65 -12.83
C ASN A 481 42.03 -14.16 -11.74
N ASN A 482 42.80 -15.07 -11.15
CA ASN A 482 43.62 -14.82 -9.97
C ASN A 482 45.07 -15.32 -10.15
N ALA A 483 45.62 -15.11 -11.34
CA ALA A 483 46.89 -15.71 -11.76
C ALA A 483 48.06 -14.71 -11.81
N ASP A 484 47.90 -13.50 -11.26
CA ASP A 484 49.01 -12.56 -11.09
C ASP A 484 49.96 -13.02 -9.97
N CYS A 485 51.25 -12.70 -10.10
CA CYS A 485 52.25 -12.90 -9.06
C CYS A 485 52.80 -11.59 -8.45
N ASN A 486 52.53 -10.42 -9.06
CA ASN A 486 52.69 -9.09 -8.48
C ASN A 486 51.82 -8.02 -9.19
N ASP A 487 50.58 -7.87 -8.73
CA ASP A 487 49.49 -6.93 -9.10
C ASP A 487 49.83 -5.42 -9.15
N SER A 488 51.10 -5.06 -8.95
CA SER A 488 51.64 -3.70 -8.98
C SER A 488 52.69 -3.48 -10.09
N ALA A 489 52.84 -4.45 -10.99
CA ALA A 489 53.85 -4.46 -12.03
C ALA A 489 53.45 -5.32 -13.27
N ALA A 490 52.74 -4.69 -14.21
CA ALA A 490 52.22 -5.16 -15.52
C ALA A 490 53.20 -5.87 -16.50
N ALA A 491 54.39 -6.26 -16.02
CA ALA A 491 55.39 -7.06 -16.71
C ALA A 491 55.64 -8.42 -16.00
N LEU A 492 54.93 -8.72 -14.91
CA LEU A 492 55.08 -9.91 -14.05
C LEU A 492 53.77 -10.71 -14.02
N ASN A 493 53.38 -11.27 -15.17
CA ASN A 493 52.10 -11.94 -15.38
C ASN A 493 52.22 -13.17 -16.29
N PRO A 494 51.27 -14.13 -16.29
CA PRO A 494 51.30 -15.35 -17.09
C PRO A 494 51.34 -15.23 -18.63
N ASN A 495 51.33 -14.02 -19.19
CA ASN A 495 51.55 -13.75 -20.63
C ASN A 495 52.85 -12.96 -20.91
N ALA A 496 53.65 -12.64 -19.89
CA ALA A 496 54.90 -11.93 -20.03
C ALA A 496 55.97 -12.76 -20.78
N THR A 497 57.20 -12.26 -20.86
CA THR A 497 58.31 -12.96 -21.50
C THR A 497 59.56 -12.76 -20.69
N GLU A 498 60.11 -13.86 -20.19
CA GLU A 498 61.35 -13.94 -19.42
C GLU A 498 62.47 -13.04 -19.95
N VAL A 499 62.99 -12.20 -19.08
CA VAL A 499 64.19 -11.38 -19.26
C VAL A 499 65.25 -11.74 -18.21
N CYS A 500 66.52 -11.54 -18.55
CA CYS A 500 67.68 -11.87 -17.68
C CYS A 500 67.82 -10.79 -16.58
N ASP A 501 66.87 -10.74 -15.64
CA ASP A 501 66.77 -9.74 -14.55
C ASP A 501 66.69 -10.33 -13.12
N GLY A 502 66.51 -11.64 -12.98
CA GLY A 502 66.42 -12.34 -11.69
C GLY A 502 65.02 -12.42 -11.06
N LEU A 503 63.97 -12.08 -11.81
CA LEU A 503 62.57 -12.29 -11.44
C LEU A 503 61.98 -13.52 -12.16
N ASP A 504 60.76 -13.90 -11.78
CA ASP A 504 59.89 -14.85 -12.48
C ASP A 504 58.88 -13.98 -13.21
N ASN A 505 59.10 -13.69 -14.50
CA ASN A 505 58.30 -12.71 -15.22
C ASN A 505 56.98 -13.33 -15.69
N ASP A 506 56.98 -14.59 -16.15
CA ASP A 506 55.77 -15.28 -16.62
C ASP A 506 55.01 -16.07 -15.52
N CYS A 507 55.34 -15.81 -14.25
CA CYS A 507 54.75 -16.39 -13.04
C CYS A 507 54.72 -17.94 -13.03
N ASN A 508 55.67 -18.61 -13.70
CA ASN A 508 55.64 -20.07 -13.87
C ASN A 508 56.28 -20.84 -12.69
N GLY A 509 57.12 -20.18 -11.89
CA GLY A 509 57.80 -20.74 -10.72
C GLY A 509 59.30 -21.06 -10.90
N GLU A 510 59.88 -20.76 -12.06
CA GLU A 510 61.33 -20.77 -12.33
C GLU A 510 61.78 -19.33 -12.69
N THR A 511 63.08 -19.06 -12.81
CA THR A 511 63.63 -17.70 -13.05
C THR A 511 64.77 -17.70 -14.07
N ASP A 512 64.84 -16.70 -14.95
CA ASP A 512 65.89 -16.50 -15.95
C ASP A 512 66.07 -17.72 -16.91
N GLU A 513 65.02 -18.17 -17.61
CA GLU A 513 65.06 -19.37 -18.50
C GLU A 513 65.93 -19.26 -19.78
N LEU A 514 67.01 -18.46 -19.76
CA LEU A 514 67.74 -17.98 -20.94
C LEU A 514 69.14 -18.62 -21.14
N PRO A 515 69.66 -18.69 -22.39
CA PRO A 515 70.95 -19.32 -22.70
C PRO A 515 72.17 -18.46 -22.35
N PHE A 516 73.25 -19.09 -21.90
CA PHE A 516 74.47 -18.42 -21.42
C PHE A 516 75.58 -18.31 -22.47
N PHE A 517 76.35 -17.22 -22.41
CA PHE A 517 77.47 -16.85 -23.29
C PHE A 517 78.74 -16.52 -22.48
N THR A 518 79.92 -16.73 -23.07
CA THR A 518 81.25 -16.45 -22.45
C THR A 518 81.95 -15.27 -23.14
N TYR A 519 82.49 -14.32 -22.36
CA TYR A 519 83.27 -13.19 -22.86
C TYR A 519 84.60 -13.01 -22.09
N TYR A 520 85.54 -12.27 -22.68
CA TYR A 520 86.82 -11.84 -22.09
C TYR A 520 86.71 -10.40 -21.62
N ALA A 521 87.35 -10.03 -20.50
CA ALA A 521 87.31 -8.64 -20.04
C ALA A 521 88.01 -7.71 -21.05
N ASP A 522 87.36 -6.59 -21.36
CA ASP A 522 87.86 -5.49 -22.18
C ASP A 522 87.91 -4.28 -21.26
N ALA A 523 89.04 -4.12 -20.56
CA ALA A 523 89.11 -3.27 -19.37
C ALA A 523 89.21 -1.77 -19.69
N ASP A 524 89.35 -1.42 -20.96
CA ASP A 524 89.36 -0.04 -21.46
C ASP A 524 88.35 0.25 -22.58
N GLY A 525 87.84 -0.77 -23.27
CA GLY A 525 86.67 -0.71 -24.15
C GLY A 525 86.97 -0.62 -25.66
N ASP A 526 88.15 -1.05 -26.11
CA ASP A 526 88.61 -0.85 -27.49
C ASP A 526 88.17 -1.92 -28.51
N GLY A 527 87.71 -3.09 -28.05
CA GLY A 527 87.36 -4.25 -28.88
C GLY A 527 88.33 -5.45 -28.80
N PHE A 528 89.37 -5.41 -27.95
CA PHE A 528 90.41 -6.44 -27.83
C PHE A 528 90.77 -6.76 -26.35
N GLY A 529 90.02 -7.64 -25.68
CA GLY A 529 90.21 -7.93 -24.25
C GLY A 529 91.40 -8.83 -23.81
N ASP A 530 91.66 -8.91 -22.49
CA ASP A 530 92.65 -9.82 -21.90
C ASP A 530 92.21 -11.30 -21.95
N ALA A 531 93.03 -12.13 -22.60
CA ALA A 531 92.88 -13.57 -22.67
C ALA A 531 92.97 -14.31 -21.30
N ALA A 532 93.32 -13.63 -20.20
CA ALA A 532 93.38 -14.20 -18.86
C ALA A 532 92.16 -13.88 -17.94
N ALA A 533 91.21 -13.05 -18.37
CA ALA A 533 90.02 -12.69 -17.60
C ALA A 533 88.73 -13.06 -18.36
N THR A 534 87.85 -13.86 -17.75
CA THR A 534 86.65 -14.44 -18.43
C THR A 534 85.42 -14.49 -17.55
N LEU A 535 84.23 -14.30 -18.13
CA LEU A 535 82.93 -14.31 -17.45
C LEU A 535 81.83 -14.96 -18.32
N ASP A 536 80.89 -15.70 -17.68
CA ASP A 536 79.71 -16.32 -18.29
C ASP A 536 78.42 -15.59 -17.83
N THR A 537 77.45 -15.34 -18.71
CA THR A 537 76.18 -14.62 -18.42
C THR A 537 75.02 -14.99 -19.38
N CYS A 538 73.75 -14.79 -18.99
CA CYS A 538 72.59 -14.87 -19.91
C CYS A 538 72.42 -13.64 -20.82
N LEU A 539 73.14 -12.55 -20.57
CA LEU A 539 73.13 -11.36 -21.42
C LEU A 539 73.86 -11.62 -22.75
N SER A 540 73.20 -11.32 -23.88
CA SER A 540 73.75 -11.53 -25.23
C SER A 540 74.79 -10.50 -25.67
N GLU A 541 74.95 -9.43 -24.91
CA GLU A 541 76.01 -8.42 -25.00
C GLU A 541 76.36 -7.98 -23.57
N LEU A 542 77.64 -7.86 -23.23
CA LEU A 542 78.10 -7.54 -21.87
C LEU A 542 79.11 -6.39 -21.89
N PRO A 543 78.73 -5.17 -21.47
CA PRO A 543 79.63 -4.01 -21.48
C PRO A 543 80.91 -4.23 -20.67
N GLY A 544 82.05 -3.80 -21.22
CA GLY A 544 83.39 -4.05 -20.65
C GLY A 544 83.91 -5.48 -20.84
N TYR A 545 83.28 -6.27 -21.72
CA TYR A 545 83.73 -7.60 -22.11
C TYR A 545 83.50 -7.86 -23.62
N VAL A 546 84.45 -8.51 -24.30
CA VAL A 546 84.39 -8.80 -25.75
C VAL A 546 84.79 -10.24 -26.08
N SER A 547 84.69 -10.63 -27.36
CA SER A 547 84.95 -12.00 -27.85
C SER A 547 86.31 -12.18 -28.53
N ASN A 548 87.13 -11.14 -28.54
CA ASN A 548 88.42 -11.01 -29.21
C ASN A 548 89.51 -10.72 -28.17
N SER A 549 90.76 -11.18 -28.39
CA SER A 549 91.76 -11.22 -27.32
C SER A 549 93.19 -10.93 -27.80
N ALA A 550 93.45 -9.69 -28.24
CA ALA A 550 94.66 -9.38 -29.02
C ALA A 550 95.34 -8.02 -28.71
N ASP A 551 94.97 -7.36 -27.61
CA ASP A 551 95.60 -6.11 -27.19
C ASP A 551 97.00 -6.31 -26.54
N CYS A 552 97.76 -5.22 -26.44
CA CYS A 552 99.07 -5.13 -25.82
C CYS A 552 99.08 -4.50 -24.41
N ASN A 553 98.02 -3.80 -23.96
CA ASN A 553 97.87 -3.25 -22.62
C ASN A 553 96.39 -2.95 -22.21
N ASP A 554 95.63 -3.99 -21.83
CA ASP A 554 94.20 -4.00 -21.42
C ASP A 554 93.94 -3.10 -20.19
N SER A 555 93.94 -1.79 -20.42
CA SER A 555 93.86 -0.67 -19.45
C SER A 555 94.10 0.72 -20.09
N ALA A 556 94.31 0.82 -21.41
CA ALA A 556 94.50 2.07 -22.14
C ALA A 556 94.06 1.96 -23.64
N ALA A 557 92.76 2.12 -23.91
CA ALA A 557 92.10 2.03 -25.23
C ALA A 557 92.62 2.97 -26.35
N ALA A 558 93.60 3.81 -26.04
CA ALA A 558 94.30 4.67 -26.99
C ALA A 558 95.62 4.05 -27.49
N LEU A 559 96.05 2.89 -26.97
CA LEU A 559 97.32 2.22 -27.25
C LEU A 559 97.11 0.88 -27.96
N ASN A 560 96.52 0.93 -29.15
CA ASN A 560 96.20 -0.25 -29.96
C ASN A 560 96.61 -0.08 -31.45
N PRO A 561 96.62 -1.15 -32.26
CA PRO A 561 97.16 -1.12 -33.63
C PRO A 561 96.39 -0.28 -34.66
N ASP A 562 95.22 0.28 -34.32
CA ASP A 562 94.36 1.07 -35.22
C ASP A 562 94.13 2.53 -34.73
N ALA A 563 94.82 2.96 -33.66
CA ALA A 563 94.66 4.29 -33.07
C ALA A 563 95.24 5.44 -33.94
N THR A 564 95.17 6.69 -33.43
CA THR A 564 95.63 7.89 -34.15
C THR A 564 96.11 8.96 -33.18
N GLU A 565 97.31 9.52 -33.43
CA GLU A 565 97.98 10.55 -32.62
C GLU A 565 97.06 11.69 -32.13
N VAL A 566 97.10 11.97 -30.82
CA VAL A 566 96.36 13.03 -30.13
C VAL A 566 97.17 13.57 -28.95
N CYS A 567 97.31 14.91 -28.88
CA CYS A 567 98.28 15.63 -28.05
C CYS A 567 98.27 15.33 -26.53
N ASP A 568 98.88 14.22 -26.11
CA ASP A 568 98.95 13.73 -24.73
C ASP A 568 100.36 13.32 -24.27
N GLY A 569 101.26 12.96 -25.20
CA GLY A 569 102.64 12.55 -24.95
C GLY A 569 102.93 11.05 -25.08
N LEU A 570 102.06 10.26 -25.74
CA LEU A 570 102.17 8.80 -25.89
C LEU A 570 102.15 8.33 -27.37
N ASP A 571 102.71 7.13 -27.60
CA ASP A 571 102.91 6.50 -28.93
C ASP A 571 101.68 5.67 -29.30
N ASN A 572 100.58 6.35 -29.67
CA ASN A 572 99.24 5.82 -29.51
C ASN A 572 98.88 4.70 -30.50
N ASP A 573 99.29 4.78 -31.78
CA ASP A 573 99.09 3.68 -32.75
C ASP A 573 100.09 2.51 -32.60
N CYS A 574 100.90 2.53 -31.53
CA CYS A 574 101.93 1.56 -31.19
C CYS A 574 103.01 1.35 -32.27
N ASN A 575 103.26 2.36 -33.14
CA ASN A 575 104.25 2.27 -34.21
C ASN A 575 105.67 2.77 -33.86
N GLY A 576 105.81 3.81 -33.01
CA GLY A 576 107.09 4.23 -32.41
C GLY A 576 107.43 5.73 -32.23
N GLU A 577 106.51 6.70 -32.32
CA GLU A 577 106.81 8.18 -32.32
C GLU A 577 105.80 9.03 -31.45
N THR A 578 105.67 10.39 -31.58
CA THR A 578 104.82 11.26 -30.66
C THR A 578 104.57 12.80 -31.01
N ASP A 579 103.30 13.24 -31.22
CA ASP A 579 102.53 14.52 -30.82
C ASP A 579 102.77 16.07 -31.14
N GLU A 580 101.72 16.99 -31.06
CA GLU A 580 101.79 18.49 -31.44
C GLU A 580 100.88 19.74 -30.94
N LEU A 581 99.76 19.79 -30.15
CA LEU A 581 98.63 20.84 -30.28
C LEU A 581 98.26 21.95 -29.15
N PRO A 582 97.30 22.95 -29.33
CA PRO A 582 97.08 24.22 -28.50
C PRO A 582 95.62 24.71 -28.02
N PHE A 583 95.45 25.83 -27.22
CA PHE A 583 94.37 26.14 -26.17
C PHE A 583 93.31 27.35 -26.26
N PHE A 584 92.18 27.30 -25.47
CA PHE A 584 90.90 28.15 -25.32
C PHE A 584 90.20 28.13 -23.87
N THR A 585 88.90 28.55 -23.63
CA THR A 585 88.24 28.89 -22.26
C THR A 585 86.64 28.87 -22.11
N PHE A 586 85.97 28.45 -20.98
CA PHE A 586 84.46 28.43 -20.65
C PHE A 586 83.97 28.49 -19.12
N TYR A 587 82.63 28.51 -18.79
CA TYR A 587 81.93 28.46 -17.42
C TYR A 587 80.84 27.35 -17.28
N ALA A 588 80.49 26.81 -16.09
CA ALA A 588 79.58 25.64 -15.91
C ALA A 588 78.04 25.89 -15.81
N ASP A 589 77.23 24.84 -16.03
CA ASP A 589 75.75 24.72 -15.92
C ASP A 589 75.44 23.25 -15.55
N ALA A 590 74.81 22.98 -14.38
CA ALA A 590 74.85 21.64 -13.77
C ALA A 590 73.55 20.83 -13.83
N ASP A 591 72.37 21.46 -13.86
CA ASP A 591 71.08 20.75 -14.04
C ASP A 591 70.43 20.93 -15.43
N GLY A 592 70.93 21.89 -16.22
CA GLY A 592 70.56 22.05 -17.64
C GLY A 592 69.35 22.93 -17.91
N ASP A 593 68.86 23.71 -16.94
CA ASP A 593 67.78 24.69 -17.18
C ASP A 593 68.23 25.87 -18.09
N GLY A 594 69.54 26.15 -18.12
CA GLY A 594 70.20 27.16 -18.95
C GLY A 594 70.83 28.34 -18.20
N PHE A 595 70.77 28.39 -16.87
CA PHE A 595 71.43 29.39 -16.03
C PHE A 595 72.62 28.78 -15.27
N GLY A 596 73.83 29.32 -15.45
CA GLY A 596 75.06 28.71 -14.90
C GLY A 596 75.48 29.16 -13.50
N ASP A 597 76.46 28.47 -12.91
CA ASP A 597 77.14 28.88 -11.68
C ASP A 597 78.19 29.99 -11.94
N ALA A 598 78.17 31.00 -11.06
CA ALA A 598 79.13 32.10 -11.05
C ALA A 598 80.55 31.72 -10.55
N ALA A 599 80.75 30.52 -9.98
CA ALA A 599 82.00 30.13 -9.32
C ALA A 599 82.89 29.12 -10.09
N ALA A 600 82.45 28.54 -11.22
CA ALA A 600 83.19 27.51 -11.96
C ALA A 600 83.67 27.95 -13.38
N THR A 601 84.96 27.75 -13.71
CA THR A 601 85.58 28.11 -15.01
C THR A 601 86.72 27.17 -15.45
N LEU A 602 86.99 27.04 -16.76
CA LEU A 602 88.02 26.15 -17.33
C LEU A 602 88.72 26.68 -18.62
N ASP A 603 90.00 26.32 -18.84
CA ASP A 603 90.78 26.53 -20.08
C ASP A 603 91.14 25.17 -20.77
N THR A 604 91.04 25.04 -22.10
CA THR A 604 91.23 23.76 -22.86
C THR A 604 91.53 23.93 -24.37
N CYS A 605 92.18 22.97 -25.04
CA CYS A 605 92.44 22.96 -26.51
C CYS A 605 91.22 22.70 -27.41
N LEU A 606 90.06 22.47 -26.81
CA LEU A 606 88.80 22.27 -27.50
C LEU A 606 88.10 23.62 -27.69
N SER A 607 87.57 23.89 -28.89
CA SER A 607 87.00 25.20 -29.23
C SER A 607 85.58 25.44 -28.69
N GLU A 608 84.91 24.37 -28.23
CA GLU A 608 83.57 24.36 -27.63
C GLU A 608 83.58 23.32 -26.49
N LEU A 609 82.79 23.52 -25.43
CA LEU A 609 82.78 22.64 -24.24
C LEU A 609 81.33 22.42 -23.74
N PRO A 610 80.78 21.19 -23.82
CA PRO A 610 79.45 20.85 -23.28
C PRO A 610 79.39 20.85 -21.74
N GLY A 611 78.19 21.05 -21.17
CA GLY A 611 77.98 21.22 -19.72
C GLY A 611 78.45 22.57 -19.18
N TYR A 612 78.75 23.51 -20.09
CA TYR A 612 79.35 24.79 -19.80
C TYR A 612 78.71 25.90 -20.66
N VAL A 613 78.09 26.90 -20.04
CA VAL A 613 77.41 28.05 -20.68
C VAL A 613 78.21 29.36 -20.55
N SER A 614 77.54 30.51 -20.68
CA SER A 614 78.15 31.85 -20.68
C SER A 614 77.36 32.90 -19.91
N ASN A 615 76.47 32.49 -19.00
CA ASN A 615 75.66 33.34 -18.12
C ASN A 615 75.64 32.73 -16.70
N ASN A 616 75.18 33.47 -15.69
CA ASN A 616 75.32 33.07 -14.28
C ASN A 616 74.21 33.58 -13.34
N ALA A 617 73.02 32.97 -13.32
CA ALA A 617 71.82 33.61 -12.76
C ALA A 617 70.91 32.78 -11.83
N ASP A 618 71.27 31.54 -11.52
CA ASP A 618 70.40 30.60 -10.79
C ASP A 618 70.31 30.87 -9.25
N CYS A 619 69.18 30.51 -8.62
CA CYS A 619 69.03 30.38 -7.17
C CYS A 619 69.42 28.99 -6.62
N ASN A 620 69.38 27.90 -7.40
CA ASN A 620 69.86 26.57 -7.01
C ASN A 620 70.21 25.62 -8.19
N ASP A 621 71.48 25.65 -8.62
CA ASP A 621 72.15 24.86 -9.71
C ASP A 621 72.21 23.34 -9.44
N SER A 622 71.05 22.76 -9.14
CA SER A 622 70.80 21.35 -8.86
C SER A 622 69.30 20.97 -8.81
N ALA A 623 68.38 21.90 -9.11
CA ALA A 623 66.94 21.71 -8.99
C ALA A 623 66.12 22.64 -9.92
N ALA A 624 66.14 22.38 -11.23
CA ALA A 624 65.43 23.06 -12.33
C ALA A 624 63.89 23.30 -12.22
N ALA A 625 63.29 23.06 -11.06
CA ALA A 625 61.93 23.48 -10.70
C ALA A 625 61.90 24.69 -9.74
N LEU A 626 63.05 25.10 -9.19
CA LEU A 626 63.23 26.21 -8.25
C LEU A 626 64.01 27.33 -8.95
N ASN A 627 63.34 28.03 -9.85
CA ASN A 627 63.91 29.15 -10.61
C ASN A 627 62.88 30.30 -10.77
N PRO A 628 63.30 31.51 -11.21
CA PRO A 628 62.44 32.70 -11.21
C PRO A 628 61.22 32.72 -12.15
N ASP A 629 60.91 31.60 -12.83
CA ASP A 629 59.76 31.45 -13.75
C ASP A 629 58.78 30.32 -13.28
N ALA A 630 58.89 29.82 -12.04
CA ALA A 630 58.08 28.71 -11.48
C ALA A 630 56.67 29.13 -10.98
N THR A 631 55.99 28.28 -10.18
CA THR A 631 54.60 28.49 -9.71
C THR A 631 54.27 27.71 -8.43
N GLU A 632 53.58 28.35 -7.48
CA GLU A 632 53.30 27.82 -6.13
C GLU A 632 52.17 26.77 -6.02
N VAL A 633 52.28 25.94 -4.97
CA VAL A 633 51.36 24.86 -4.56
C VAL A 633 51.35 24.74 -3.01
N CYS A 634 50.33 24.14 -2.38
CA CYS A 634 50.27 23.97 -0.89
C CYS A 634 51.22 22.84 -0.44
N ASP A 635 52.53 23.09 -0.40
CA ASP A 635 53.57 22.10 -0.07
C ASP A 635 54.63 22.56 0.96
N GLY A 636 54.63 23.83 1.36
CA GLY A 636 55.57 24.38 2.33
C GLY A 636 56.87 24.97 1.76
N LEU A 637 56.95 25.20 0.44
CA LEU A 637 58.11 25.79 -0.24
C LEU A 637 57.82 27.18 -0.85
N ASP A 638 58.90 27.83 -1.30
CA ASP A 638 58.95 29.13 -1.99
C ASP A 638 59.50 28.84 -3.40
N ASN A 639 58.62 28.45 -4.32
CA ASN A 639 59.02 27.74 -5.53
C ASN A 639 59.51 28.67 -6.65
N ASP A 640 58.98 29.88 -6.79
CA ASP A 640 59.43 30.90 -7.75
C ASP A 640 60.62 31.77 -7.27
N CYS A 641 61.24 31.43 -6.12
CA CYS A 641 62.33 32.17 -5.49
C CYS A 641 61.97 33.64 -5.12
N ASN A 642 60.69 34.00 -4.90
CA ASN A 642 60.29 35.38 -4.56
C ASN A 642 60.40 35.75 -3.05
N GLY A 643 60.23 34.79 -2.13
CA GLY A 643 60.48 34.99 -0.69
C GLY A 643 59.27 34.90 0.26
N GLU A 644 58.12 34.39 -0.16
CA GLU A 644 56.94 34.07 0.69
C GLU A 644 56.54 32.58 0.48
N THR A 645 55.49 32.06 1.16
CA THR A 645 55.20 30.60 1.19
C THR A 645 53.69 30.31 1.35
N ASP A 646 53.15 29.34 0.60
CA ASP A 646 51.76 28.81 0.68
C ASP A 646 50.63 29.88 0.68
N GLU A 647 50.48 30.69 -0.38
CA GLU A 647 49.46 31.78 -0.44
C GLU A 647 47.99 31.32 -0.70
N LEU A 648 47.45 30.39 0.11
CA LEU A 648 46.14 29.72 -0.14
C LEU A 648 45.12 29.81 1.04
N PRO A 649 43.80 29.61 0.80
CA PRO A 649 42.74 29.69 1.82
C PRO A 649 42.57 28.40 2.65
N PHE A 650 41.79 28.49 3.75
CA PHE A 650 41.59 27.42 4.73
C PHE A 650 40.10 27.12 5.03
N PHE A 651 39.81 25.89 5.44
CA PHE A 651 38.50 25.33 5.82
C PHE A 651 38.57 24.63 7.19
N THR A 652 37.41 24.32 7.80
CA THR A 652 37.26 23.64 9.10
C THR A 652 36.30 22.45 8.96
N PHE A 653 36.64 21.30 9.56
CA PHE A 653 35.80 20.09 9.60
C PHE A 653 35.77 19.46 11.02
N TYR A 654 34.84 18.55 11.30
CA TYR A 654 34.66 17.79 12.56
C TYR A 654 34.86 16.30 12.33
N ALA A 655 35.39 15.55 13.30
CA ALA A 655 35.59 14.10 13.15
C ALA A 655 34.26 13.35 13.05
N ASP A 656 34.26 12.31 12.22
CA ASP A 656 33.19 11.32 12.02
C ASP A 656 33.85 9.95 12.23
N ALA A 657 33.68 9.35 13.41
CA ALA A 657 34.47 8.21 13.87
C ALA A 657 33.79 6.84 13.70
N ASP A 658 32.49 6.80 13.46
CA ASP A 658 31.73 5.57 13.14
C ASP A 658 31.21 5.51 11.69
N GLY A 659 31.13 6.64 10.98
CA GLY A 659 30.85 6.73 9.55
C GLY A 659 29.41 7.11 9.19
N ASP A 660 28.62 7.69 10.10
CA ASP A 660 27.21 8.01 9.84
C ASP A 660 26.96 9.36 9.10
N GLY A 661 27.96 10.24 9.02
CA GLY A 661 27.90 11.54 8.34
C GLY A 661 27.59 12.75 9.23
N PHE A 662 27.35 12.55 10.53
CA PHE A 662 27.41 13.58 11.56
C PHE A 662 28.80 13.63 12.19
N GLY A 663 29.06 14.56 13.11
CA GLY A 663 30.40 14.69 13.69
C GLY A 663 30.46 15.37 15.04
N ASP A 664 31.49 15.01 15.81
CA ASP A 664 31.69 15.48 17.18
C ASP A 664 32.11 16.97 17.22
N ALA A 665 31.24 17.78 17.82
CA ALA A 665 31.48 19.19 18.15
C ALA A 665 32.74 19.44 19.04
N SER A 666 33.33 18.39 19.64
CA SER A 666 34.57 18.44 20.42
C SER A 666 35.85 18.16 19.61
N ALA A 667 35.74 17.67 18.36
CA ALA A 667 36.85 17.11 17.57
C ALA A 667 37.10 17.78 16.20
N SER A 668 37.25 19.11 16.16
CA SER A 668 37.45 19.88 14.91
C SER A 668 38.91 20.05 14.43
N LEU A 669 39.14 20.19 13.11
CA LEU A 669 40.43 20.47 12.47
C LEU A 669 40.35 21.53 11.34
N ASP A 670 41.37 22.39 11.23
CA ASP A 670 41.53 23.40 10.15
C ASP A 670 42.58 22.97 9.10
N THR A 671 42.36 23.22 7.79
CA THR A 671 43.27 22.78 6.68
C THR A 671 43.19 23.63 5.40
N CYS A 672 44.23 23.62 4.54
CA CYS A 672 44.18 24.21 3.17
C CYS A 672 43.46 23.29 2.15
N LEU A 673 43.15 22.05 2.54
CA LEU A 673 42.50 21.04 1.71
C LEU A 673 40.98 21.23 1.68
N ASN A 674 40.36 21.04 0.51
CA ASN A 674 38.92 21.24 0.31
C ASN A 674 38.06 20.05 0.78
N GLU A 675 38.67 18.88 1.01
CA GLU A 675 38.05 17.64 1.46
C GLU A 675 39.03 16.93 2.41
N LEU A 676 38.52 16.21 3.42
CA LEU A 676 39.33 15.55 4.46
C LEU A 676 38.68 14.21 4.89
N PRO A 677 39.24 13.04 4.51
CA PRO A 677 38.66 11.74 4.87
C PRO A 677 38.58 11.50 6.38
N GLY A 678 37.44 10.98 6.86
CA GLY A 678 37.16 10.77 8.29
C GLY A 678 36.69 12.02 9.04
N TYR A 679 36.27 13.06 8.32
CA TYR A 679 35.76 14.32 8.86
C TYR A 679 34.61 14.88 7.99
N VAL A 680 33.62 15.51 8.62
CA VAL A 680 32.43 16.15 7.99
C VAL A 680 32.32 17.64 8.33
N ASP A 681 31.38 18.36 7.71
CA ASP A 681 31.24 19.83 7.84
C ASP A 681 30.22 20.29 8.92
N ASN A 682 29.69 19.37 9.73
CA ASN A 682 28.65 19.64 10.73
C ASN A 682 28.96 19.05 12.12
N ASP A 683 28.34 19.60 13.17
CA ASP A 683 28.67 19.40 14.59
C ASP A 683 27.51 18.86 15.45
N GLN A 684 26.73 17.91 14.91
CA GLN A 684 25.40 17.55 15.42
C GLN A 684 25.28 16.15 16.08
N ASP A 685 26.38 15.40 16.18
CA ASP A 685 26.42 14.09 16.83
C ASP A 685 26.31 14.19 18.37
N CYS A 686 25.74 13.17 19.02
CA CYS A 686 25.71 13.05 20.48
C CYS A 686 26.44 11.81 21.09
N ASP A 687 26.87 10.82 20.30
CA ASP A 687 27.77 9.72 20.72
C ASP A 687 28.56 9.11 19.52
N ASP A 688 29.58 9.85 19.03
CA ASP A 688 30.61 9.58 17.97
C ASP A 688 31.38 8.24 18.12
N ALA A 689 30.62 7.15 18.24
CA ALA A 689 31.02 5.76 18.43
C ALA A 689 29.83 4.79 18.23
N ASN A 690 28.68 5.27 17.77
CA ASN A 690 27.40 4.58 17.67
C ASN A 690 26.48 5.18 16.57
N LEU A 691 26.56 4.62 15.35
CA LEU A 691 25.74 4.90 14.14
C LEU A 691 24.20 5.01 14.31
N GLU A 692 23.66 4.68 15.49
CA GLU A 692 22.22 4.80 15.83
C GLU A 692 21.92 5.98 16.80
N ALA A 693 22.87 6.88 17.07
CA ALA A 693 22.76 8.00 18.03
C ALA A 693 23.04 9.37 17.38
N ASN A 694 22.17 9.77 16.45
CA ASN A 694 22.31 11.00 15.65
C ASN A 694 20.95 11.68 15.41
N PRO A 695 20.89 12.91 14.86
CA PRO A 695 19.63 13.64 14.62
C PRO A 695 18.62 13.01 13.64
N GLN A 696 18.91 11.84 13.08
CA GLN A 696 18.03 11.02 12.24
C GLN A 696 17.80 9.61 12.81
N GLY A 697 18.39 9.28 13.96
CA GLY A 697 18.20 8.02 14.66
C GLY A 697 16.75 7.77 15.09
N ILE A 698 16.41 6.51 15.29
CA ILE A 698 15.07 6.10 15.73
C ILE A 698 15.13 5.76 17.21
N GLU A 699 14.46 6.55 18.04
CA GLU A 699 14.34 6.31 19.48
C GLU A 699 13.86 4.87 19.79
N VAL A 700 14.65 4.16 20.58
CA VAL A 700 14.35 2.84 21.12
C VAL A 700 14.32 2.87 22.65
N ILE A 701 14.06 1.73 23.30
CA ILE A 701 13.99 1.65 24.77
C ILE A 701 15.19 0.84 25.28
N ASP A 702 16.35 1.50 25.31
CA ASP A 702 17.63 0.95 25.78
C ASP A 702 18.31 1.81 26.87
N GLY A 703 17.85 3.04 27.10
CA GLY A 703 18.41 4.02 28.02
C GLY A 703 19.36 5.06 27.41
N LEU A 704 19.41 5.20 26.09
CA LEU A 704 20.13 6.25 25.33
C LEU A 704 19.17 7.34 24.80
N ASP A 705 19.69 8.29 24.03
CA ASP A 705 19.02 9.46 23.42
C ASP A 705 19.28 9.32 21.90
N ASN A 706 18.54 8.42 21.22
CA ASN A 706 18.97 7.90 19.91
C ASN A 706 18.77 8.91 18.77
N ASP A 707 17.78 9.80 18.90
CA ASP A 707 17.52 10.88 17.92
C ASP A 707 18.23 12.21 18.28
N CYS A 708 19.09 12.19 19.30
CA CYS A 708 19.79 13.33 19.90
C CYS A 708 18.89 14.53 20.27
N ASN A 709 17.57 14.36 20.46
CA ASN A 709 16.68 15.49 20.76
C ASN A 709 16.84 16.04 22.19
N GLY A 710 17.52 15.30 23.09
CA GLY A 710 17.74 15.65 24.48
C GLY A 710 16.74 15.01 25.46
N LEU A 711 16.11 13.91 25.05
CA LEU A 711 15.18 13.08 25.80
C LEU A 711 15.60 11.61 25.67
N VAL A 712 15.35 10.81 26.72
CA VAL A 712 15.78 9.40 26.80
C VAL A 712 14.55 8.52 27.04
N ASP A 713 14.47 7.42 26.28
CA ASP A 713 13.36 6.46 26.24
C ASP A 713 11.99 7.13 25.93
N ASP A 714 11.92 8.08 24.99
CA ASP A 714 10.71 8.89 24.68
C ASP A 714 9.53 8.06 24.11
N VAL A 715 9.80 6.87 23.55
CA VAL A 715 8.84 5.98 22.88
C VAL A 715 7.58 5.68 23.71
N VAL A 716 6.41 6.05 23.18
CA VAL A 716 5.10 5.74 23.78
C VAL A 716 4.73 4.26 23.60
N ASN A 717 5.29 3.40 24.46
CA ASN A 717 5.13 1.94 24.44
C ASN A 717 3.69 1.46 24.74
N THR A 718 2.83 1.47 23.72
CA THR A 718 1.49 0.88 23.76
C THR A 718 1.54 -0.62 23.44
N THR A 719 2.06 -1.42 24.36
CA THR A 719 1.91 -2.87 24.35
C THR A 719 0.44 -3.28 24.63
N ASP A 720 -0.43 -3.11 23.63
CA ASP A 720 -1.86 -3.43 23.69
C ASP A 720 -2.11 -4.94 23.75
N LEU A 721 -1.96 -5.46 24.96
CA LEU A 721 -2.19 -6.84 25.36
C LEU A 721 -3.68 -7.23 25.38
N PHE A 722 -4.59 -6.39 24.88
CA PHE A 722 -6.00 -6.73 24.70
C PHE A 722 -6.40 -7.02 23.25
N ARG A 723 -5.45 -7.02 22.30
CA ARG A 723 -5.60 -7.71 20.98
C ARG A 723 -6.15 -9.14 21.11
N GLU A 724 -5.89 -9.82 22.24
CA GLU A 724 -6.37 -11.16 22.58
C GLU A 724 -7.81 -11.24 23.12
N THR A 725 -8.49 -10.12 23.34
CA THR A 725 -9.84 -10.10 23.94
C THR A 725 -10.89 -9.69 22.92
N ARG A 726 -11.90 -10.54 22.70
CA ARG A 726 -13.05 -10.25 21.82
C ARG A 726 -14.36 -10.27 22.62
N LEU A 727 -15.29 -9.39 22.27
CA LEU A 727 -16.51 -9.10 23.04
C LEU A 727 -17.72 -9.14 22.12
N PHE A 728 -18.48 -10.23 22.17
CA PHE A 728 -19.46 -10.56 21.13
C PHE A 728 -20.78 -11.14 21.70
N PRO A 729 -21.95 -10.85 21.11
CA PRO A 729 -22.20 -9.88 20.05
C PRO A 729 -22.12 -8.43 20.54
N ASN A 730 -21.65 -7.54 19.68
CA ASN A 730 -21.67 -6.09 19.90
C ASN A 730 -22.24 -5.43 18.62
N PRO A 731 -23.49 -4.92 18.60
CA PRO A 731 -24.37 -4.73 19.75
C PRO A 731 -24.85 -6.02 20.44
N VAL A 732 -25.06 -5.91 21.76
CA VAL A 732 -25.64 -6.96 22.60
C VAL A 732 -27.14 -6.72 22.80
N SER A 733 -27.93 -7.80 22.76
CA SER A 733 -29.31 -7.82 23.27
C SER A 733 -29.33 -8.25 24.75
N ASP A 734 -29.19 -9.56 25.03
CA ASP A 734 -29.30 -10.12 26.39
C ASP A 734 -27.97 -10.52 27.03
N VAL A 735 -27.03 -11.11 26.29
CA VAL A 735 -25.79 -11.67 26.87
C VAL A 735 -24.58 -11.34 26.01
N LEU A 736 -23.59 -10.68 26.62
CA LEU A 736 -22.28 -10.44 26.02
C LEU A 736 -21.34 -11.58 26.43
N MET A 737 -20.73 -12.24 25.44
CA MET A 737 -19.65 -13.20 25.65
C MET A 737 -18.31 -12.46 25.63
N ILE A 738 -17.46 -12.76 26.60
CA ILE A 738 -16.04 -12.39 26.57
C ILE A 738 -15.26 -13.61 26.11
N HIS A 739 -14.41 -13.46 25.10
CA HIS A 739 -13.41 -14.43 24.70
C HIS A 739 -12.05 -13.83 25.08
N HIS A 740 -11.27 -14.53 25.92
CA HIS A 740 -9.98 -14.06 26.42
C HIS A 740 -9.02 -15.23 26.63
N THR A 741 -7.86 -15.18 25.98
CA THR A 741 -6.81 -16.20 26.14
C THR A 741 -5.94 -15.92 27.35
N GLY A 742 -5.75 -16.96 28.17
CA GLY A 742 -4.96 -16.89 29.40
C GLY A 742 -5.76 -16.49 30.64
N HIS A 743 -5.12 -16.68 31.80
CA HIS A 743 -5.63 -16.31 33.13
C HIS A 743 -6.97 -16.99 33.50
N THR A 744 -7.44 -16.81 34.74
CA THR A 744 -8.64 -17.52 35.25
C THR A 744 -9.68 -16.62 35.90
N VAL A 745 -9.35 -15.35 36.17
CA VAL A 745 -10.25 -14.38 36.79
C VAL A 745 -10.04 -13.01 36.15
N LEU A 746 -11.11 -12.41 35.63
CA LEU A 746 -11.12 -11.03 35.12
C LEU A 746 -12.01 -10.15 36.01
N GLY A 747 -11.56 -8.94 36.30
CA GLY A 747 -12.41 -7.91 36.89
C GLY A 747 -13.16 -7.15 35.81
N ILE A 748 -14.44 -6.80 36.06
CA ILE A 748 -15.23 -5.94 35.17
C ILE A 748 -15.83 -4.74 35.91
N ARG A 749 -15.96 -3.61 35.21
CA ARG A 749 -16.81 -2.46 35.57
C ARG A 749 -17.54 -2.00 34.30
N VAL A 750 -18.87 -2.02 34.29
CA VAL A 750 -19.65 -1.45 33.17
C VAL A 750 -20.13 -0.06 33.56
N PHE A 751 -19.80 0.95 32.77
CA PHE A 751 -20.29 2.32 32.91
C PHE A 751 -21.29 2.63 31.80
N ASN A 752 -22.31 3.44 32.06
CA ASN A 752 -23.15 4.00 30.99
C ASN A 752 -22.47 5.23 30.35
N GLY A 753 -22.99 5.71 29.21
CA GLY A 753 -22.49 6.90 28.51
C GLY A 753 -22.50 8.23 29.30
N SER A 754 -22.97 8.25 30.55
CA SER A 754 -22.83 9.40 31.47
C SER A 754 -21.78 9.17 32.58
N GLY A 755 -20.99 8.10 32.50
CA GLY A 755 -19.95 7.74 33.47
C GLY A 755 -20.48 7.10 34.76
N GLN A 756 -21.76 6.72 34.82
CA GLN A 756 -22.33 6.05 36.00
C GLN A 756 -21.99 4.55 35.96
N LEU A 757 -21.46 4.02 37.05
CA LEU A 757 -21.21 2.58 37.22
C LEU A 757 -22.54 1.83 37.32
N MET A 758 -22.75 0.89 36.41
CA MET A 758 -23.95 0.04 36.29
C MET A 758 -23.73 -1.34 36.90
N LEU A 759 -22.53 -1.92 36.71
CA LEU A 759 -22.15 -3.26 37.13
C LEU A 759 -20.68 -3.28 37.53
N GLN A 760 -20.31 -4.03 38.57
CA GLN A 760 -18.91 -4.35 38.89
C GLN A 760 -18.83 -5.74 39.52
N GLU A 761 -18.13 -6.66 38.85
CA GLU A 761 -18.03 -8.07 39.25
C GLU A 761 -16.64 -8.65 38.98
N SER A 762 -16.46 -9.94 39.26
CA SER A 762 -15.26 -10.70 38.90
C SER A 762 -15.69 -12.02 38.26
N LEU A 763 -15.33 -12.18 36.99
CA LEU A 763 -15.72 -13.29 36.14
C LEU A 763 -14.66 -14.38 36.17
N TYR A 764 -15.10 -15.64 36.16
CA TYR A 764 -14.24 -16.80 35.97
C TYR A 764 -14.35 -17.27 34.52
N LEU A 765 -13.22 -17.55 33.89
CA LEU A 765 -13.17 -18.01 32.50
C LEU A 765 -13.35 -19.54 32.43
N GLU A 766 -14.40 -19.99 31.74
CA GLU A 766 -14.60 -21.39 31.38
C GLU A 766 -14.25 -21.57 29.90
N ASN A 767 -13.26 -22.42 29.59
CA ASN A 767 -12.73 -22.64 28.23
C ASN A 767 -12.38 -21.32 27.49
N ASN A 768 -11.66 -20.41 28.14
CA ASN A 768 -11.32 -19.07 27.62
C ASN A 768 -12.52 -18.15 27.36
N THR A 769 -13.71 -18.47 27.90
CA THR A 769 -14.92 -17.66 27.75
C THR A 769 -15.57 -17.28 29.07
N ALA A 770 -16.18 -16.09 29.12
CA ALA A 770 -17.03 -15.63 30.23
C ALA A 770 -18.29 -14.95 29.68
N ARG A 771 -19.27 -14.68 30.55
CA ARG A 771 -20.60 -14.15 30.17
C ARG A 771 -20.98 -12.97 31.06
N ILE A 772 -21.50 -11.90 30.47
CA ILE A 772 -22.14 -10.78 31.16
C ILE A 772 -23.62 -10.73 30.76
N ASP A 773 -24.51 -10.68 31.75
CA ASP A 773 -25.95 -10.48 31.56
C ASP A 773 -26.25 -8.99 31.37
N PHE A 774 -26.71 -8.64 30.16
CA PHE A 774 -27.12 -7.30 29.74
C PHE A 774 -28.65 -7.14 29.66
N SER A 775 -29.44 -8.19 29.92
CA SER A 775 -30.92 -8.18 29.78
C SER A 775 -31.62 -7.13 30.67
N ALA A 776 -30.99 -6.76 31.78
CA ALA A 776 -31.48 -5.73 32.70
C ALA A 776 -31.07 -4.28 32.35
N PHE A 777 -30.27 -4.08 31.29
CA PHE A 777 -29.75 -2.78 30.88
C PHE A 777 -30.69 -2.10 29.88
N ALA A 778 -30.80 -0.78 29.96
CA ALA A 778 -31.54 0.01 28.96
C ALA A 778 -30.69 0.22 27.70
N ASN A 779 -31.31 0.36 26.53
CA ASN A 779 -30.60 0.51 25.26
C ASN A 779 -29.77 1.80 25.19
N GLY A 780 -28.65 1.74 24.48
CA GLY A 780 -27.69 2.83 24.36
C GLY A 780 -26.24 2.41 24.58
N LEU A 781 -25.36 3.40 24.77
CA LEU A 781 -23.92 3.22 24.83
C LEU A 781 -23.42 2.97 26.26
N TYR A 782 -22.56 1.96 26.39
CA TYR A 782 -21.85 1.57 27.60
C TYR A 782 -20.35 1.45 27.34
N PHE A 783 -19.57 1.56 28.41
CA PHE A 783 -18.13 1.35 28.41
C PHE A 783 -17.82 0.21 29.39
N LEU A 784 -17.41 -0.93 28.85
CA LEU A 784 -16.95 -2.08 29.62
C LEU A 784 -15.46 -1.90 29.91
N HIS A 785 -15.14 -1.63 31.16
CA HIS A 785 -13.77 -1.61 31.66
C HIS A 785 -13.42 -3.02 32.18
N LEU A 786 -12.48 -3.67 31.50
CA LEU A 786 -11.85 -4.95 31.89
C LEU A 786 -10.56 -4.69 32.65
N PHE A 787 -10.31 -5.39 33.75
CA PHE A 787 -9.05 -5.26 34.51
C PHE A 787 -8.55 -6.59 35.08
N GLU A 788 -7.25 -6.88 34.91
CA GLU A 788 -6.63 -8.13 35.35
C GLU A 788 -5.84 -7.93 36.65
N GLY A 789 -6.43 -8.35 37.77
CA GLY A 789 -5.91 -8.07 39.12
C GLY A 789 -4.55 -8.70 39.48
N THR A 790 -3.98 -9.54 38.61
CA THR A 790 -2.67 -10.19 38.79
C THR A 790 -1.54 -9.49 38.05
N THR A 791 -1.82 -8.77 36.96
CA THR A 791 -0.82 -8.01 36.18
C THR A 791 -1.00 -6.50 36.26
N GLY A 792 -2.18 -6.01 36.63
CA GLY A 792 -2.51 -4.59 36.68
C GLY A 792 -2.94 -3.98 35.34
N LYS A 793 -3.12 -4.80 34.30
CA LYS A 793 -3.60 -4.36 32.98
C LYS A 793 -5.08 -3.95 33.03
N GLU A 794 -5.45 -2.88 32.33
CA GLU A 794 -6.83 -2.39 32.18
C GLU A 794 -7.14 -2.08 30.70
N GLN A 795 -8.35 -2.40 30.21
CA GLN A 795 -8.91 -2.03 28.89
C GLN A 795 -10.28 -1.37 29.08
N VAL A 796 -10.69 -0.47 28.18
CA VAL A 796 -12.06 0.05 28.12
C VAL A 796 -12.62 -0.13 26.70
N THR A 797 -13.66 -0.97 26.56
CA THR A 797 -14.31 -1.26 25.26
C THR A 797 -15.71 -0.65 25.17
N LYS A 798 -16.03 -0.17 23.97
CA LYS A 798 -17.32 0.41 23.55
C LYS A 798 -18.38 -0.68 23.36
N ILE A 799 -19.40 -0.75 24.23
CA ILE A 799 -20.51 -1.72 24.12
C ILE A 799 -21.82 -1.01 23.77
N MET A 800 -22.52 -1.51 22.76
CA MET A 800 -23.83 -1.04 22.33
C MET A 800 -24.93 -2.00 22.82
N LYS A 801 -25.91 -1.54 23.59
CA LYS A 801 -27.12 -2.32 23.96
C LYS A 801 -28.27 -1.95 23.02
N VAL A 802 -28.86 -2.96 22.38
CA VAL A 802 -30.09 -2.88 21.55
C VAL A 802 -31.21 -3.73 22.17
N ASP A 803 -32.46 -3.57 21.74
CA ASP A 803 -33.61 -4.38 22.22
C ASP A 803 -33.42 -5.89 21.93
#